data_AF-A0A427XLQ7-F1
#
_entry.id   AF-A0A427XLQ7-F1
#
_cell.length_a   1.000
_cell.length_b   1.000
_cell.length_c   1.000
_cell.angle_alpha   90.00
_cell.angle_beta   90.00
_cell.angle_gamma   90.00
#
_symmetry.space_group_name_H-M   'P 1'
#
loop_
_entity.id
_entity.type
_entity.pdbx_description
1 polymer ?
#
loop_
_entity_poly.entity_id
_entity_poly.type
_entity_poly.pdbx_seq_one_letter_code
_entity_poly.pdbx_strand_id
1 'polypeptide(L)'
;MRSPRTSDDNTLIDMVRDGCIGDNNVVWTPFGARRLTYADYAASGRSLAFIEDFIQREVLPMYGNTHTETSATALQTTRFREDARKIIAREVGAGDDCAVLFAGSGTTAAVTKIITALGLRLPESLDERYSLSRSIPKHERPVVFIGPYEHHSNELPWRETIADVVVIPPTKQGLVDLDQLQIQLRAYRDRPLRIGSFSAASNVTGIMSDTDKIADILHRHGALAFFDYAAGGPHMKIHMGRNKDAIFISPHKFPGGVGTPGVLVVRKTLMRTRVPTVPGGGTVDFVTPWFQAYTEDIAHREEGGTPAIVESIRAGLAFQLKGAMSTDAMVARERAILSRAFAAWRSERSIEILGNPDAPRVPIVSFIVRSPSGQIVHHNFIVALLNDLFGIQIRGGCSCAGPYGHDLLNVNKDTSYALYYVVRDHKQVGIKPGWCRVTFKYFFSDEIVKYIIRAVVLVARYGWALMPLYTFTPENGLWTNRRKPEKSALSLDELEYGSDGVLRWPSRQHQVPLEAIHEYMREGEALLRRAVSGAYPVRRDECGSIATDFDRVLWFDLPKQSVKGYDEEQARRRGVGGGWVGGRERFPHGRDNSWDSSSKASPVSSTKTLYEINPSEHSHSSHSHSHHASPTRGTMALPKAFPGPHSHSTPHYMTHSQVSAQVHTHLLPQTLPKVPPIPDDSPKQKRFGLFRPRSRTNLRAAAAA
;
A
#
# COMPACT_ATOMS: atom_id res chain seq x y z
N MET A 1 -20.73 -7.77 29.24
CA MET A 1 -20.24 -8.69 28.18
C MET A 1 -21.42 -9.07 27.29
N ARG A 2 -21.26 -9.12 25.97
CA ARG A 2 -22.26 -9.74 25.06
C ARG A 2 -21.80 -11.17 24.73
N SER A 3 -22.77 -12.05 24.48
CA SER A 3 -22.56 -13.45 24.05
C SER A 3 -21.69 -13.53 22.76
N PRO A 4 -20.95 -14.63 22.52
CA PRO A 4 -20.18 -14.79 21.27
C PRO A 4 -21.10 -14.75 20.04
N ARG A 5 -20.74 -13.96 19.03
CA ARG A 5 -21.52 -13.76 17.78
C ARG A 5 -20.98 -14.59 16.62
N THR A 6 -20.64 -15.85 16.87
CA THR A 6 -19.91 -16.67 15.88
C THR A 6 -20.68 -16.92 14.58
N SER A 7 -22.02 -16.84 14.59
CA SER A 7 -22.87 -16.81 13.39
C SER A 7 -22.70 -15.52 12.59
N ASP A 8 -22.81 -14.37 13.26
CA ASP A 8 -22.89 -13.06 12.64
C ASP A 8 -21.54 -12.64 12.05
N ASP A 9 -20.45 -13.01 12.72
CA ASP A 9 -19.08 -12.77 12.24
C ASP A 9 -18.82 -13.50 10.91
N ASN A 10 -19.26 -14.75 10.76
CA ASN A 10 -19.12 -15.49 9.50
C ASN A 10 -19.93 -14.83 8.38
N THR A 11 -21.18 -14.44 8.65
CA THR A 11 -22.04 -13.72 7.68
C THR A 11 -21.39 -12.41 7.20
N LEU A 12 -20.76 -11.64 8.09
CA LEU A 12 -20.04 -10.43 7.71
C LEU A 12 -18.76 -10.73 6.91
N ILE A 13 -18.02 -11.78 7.26
CA ILE A 13 -16.84 -12.24 6.52
C ILE A 13 -17.22 -12.65 5.09
N ASP A 14 -18.34 -13.36 4.93
CA ASP A 14 -18.86 -13.78 3.63
C ASP A 14 -19.37 -12.58 2.82
N MET A 15 -20.11 -11.66 3.42
CA MET A 15 -20.53 -10.39 2.79
C MET A 15 -19.34 -9.55 2.29
N VAL A 16 -18.21 -9.51 3.03
CA VAL A 16 -16.98 -8.84 2.59
C VAL A 16 -16.33 -9.56 1.41
N ARG A 17 -16.33 -10.90 1.40
CA ARG A 17 -15.80 -11.69 0.28
C ARG A 17 -16.63 -11.46 -0.99
N ASP A 18 -17.93 -11.64 -0.89
CA ASP A 18 -18.83 -11.63 -2.05
C ASP A 18 -19.05 -10.20 -2.57
N GLY A 19 -18.91 -9.20 -1.69
CA GLY A 19 -18.91 -7.78 -2.06
C GLY A 19 -17.64 -7.31 -2.79
N CYS A 20 -16.56 -8.08 -2.86
CA CYS A 20 -15.29 -7.63 -3.45
C CYS A 20 -15.40 -7.40 -4.98
N ILE A 21 -15.45 -6.13 -5.39
CA ILE A 21 -15.66 -5.75 -6.80
C ILE A 21 -14.55 -6.34 -7.68
N GLY A 22 -14.96 -7.08 -8.71
CA GLY A 22 -14.09 -7.64 -9.74
C GLY A 22 -13.21 -8.81 -9.29
N ASP A 23 -13.49 -9.48 -8.17
CA ASP A 23 -12.75 -10.69 -7.77
C ASP A 23 -12.93 -11.83 -8.79
N ASN A 24 -14.09 -11.95 -9.44
CA ASN A 24 -14.34 -12.94 -10.49
C ASN A 24 -13.90 -12.51 -11.91
N ASN A 25 -13.29 -11.32 -12.08
CA ASN A 25 -12.83 -10.83 -13.39
C ASN A 25 -11.66 -11.67 -13.93
N VAL A 26 -11.46 -11.63 -15.25
CA VAL A 26 -10.34 -12.27 -15.94
C VAL A 26 -9.16 -11.31 -16.18
N VAL A 27 -7.96 -11.83 -15.93
CA VAL A 27 -6.69 -11.33 -16.47
C VAL A 27 -6.38 -12.10 -17.75
N TRP A 28 -6.10 -11.39 -18.84
CA TRP A 28 -5.67 -11.99 -20.11
C TRP A 28 -4.16 -12.18 -20.12
N THR A 29 -3.73 -13.43 -20.16
CA THR A 29 -2.32 -13.85 -20.04
C THR A 29 -1.81 -14.50 -21.33
N PRO A 30 -0.48 -14.70 -21.48
CA PRO A 30 0.09 -15.51 -22.56
C PRO A 30 -0.38 -16.97 -22.59
N PHE A 31 -1.02 -17.45 -21.52
CA PHE A 31 -1.56 -18.80 -21.38
C PHE A 31 -3.11 -18.82 -21.37
N GLY A 32 -3.75 -17.72 -21.77
CA GLY A 32 -5.20 -17.57 -21.87
C GLY A 32 -5.83 -16.77 -20.73
N ALA A 33 -7.14 -16.91 -20.56
CA ALA A 33 -7.87 -16.29 -19.47
C ALA A 33 -7.46 -16.91 -18.12
N ARG A 34 -7.20 -16.07 -17.11
CA ARG A 34 -6.99 -16.48 -15.72
C ARG A 34 -7.87 -15.65 -14.78
N ARG A 35 -8.53 -16.29 -13.83
CA ARG A 35 -9.29 -15.59 -12.78
C ARG A 35 -8.35 -14.68 -11.98
N LEU A 36 -8.70 -13.40 -11.86
CA LEU A 36 -8.02 -12.48 -10.96
C LEU A 36 -8.09 -13.03 -9.54
N THR A 37 -6.93 -13.29 -8.95
CA THR A 37 -6.82 -13.72 -7.54
C THR A 37 -5.95 -12.70 -6.82
N TYR A 38 -6.58 -11.68 -6.23
CA TYR A 38 -5.84 -10.55 -5.68
C TYR A 38 -5.24 -10.87 -4.30
N ALA A 39 -3.92 -10.77 -4.17
CA ALA A 39 -3.17 -11.12 -2.95
C ALA A 39 -2.10 -10.06 -2.58
N ASP A 40 -2.23 -8.82 -3.05
CA ASP A 40 -1.34 -7.69 -2.72
C ASP A 40 -2.03 -6.67 -1.78
N TYR A 41 -2.89 -7.16 -0.88
CA TYR A 41 -3.65 -6.31 0.03
C TYR A 41 -2.81 -5.41 0.97
N ALA A 42 -1.54 -5.72 1.18
CA ALA A 42 -0.60 -4.84 1.92
C ALA A 42 -0.22 -3.56 1.15
N ALA A 43 -0.45 -3.52 -0.18
CA ALA A 43 -0.36 -2.30 -0.98
C ALA A 43 -1.68 -1.52 -0.95
N SER A 44 -2.81 -2.16 -1.26
CA SER A 44 -4.15 -1.55 -1.26
C SER A 44 -5.24 -2.59 -1.03
N GLY A 45 -6.35 -2.17 -0.45
CA GLY A 45 -7.62 -2.90 -0.44
C GLY A 45 -8.28 -2.93 -1.81
N ARG A 46 -9.50 -3.47 -1.81
CA ARG A 46 -10.44 -3.49 -2.96
C ARG A 46 -11.73 -2.77 -2.53
N SER A 47 -12.41 -2.11 -3.46
CA SER A 47 -13.75 -1.57 -3.22
C SER A 47 -14.76 -2.71 -2.98
N LEU A 48 -15.80 -2.40 -2.21
CA LEU A 48 -16.89 -3.31 -1.89
C LEU A 48 -18.19 -2.80 -2.49
N ALA A 49 -18.92 -3.65 -3.21
CA ALA A 49 -20.11 -3.28 -3.98
C ALA A 49 -21.12 -2.49 -3.13
N PHE A 50 -21.47 -2.99 -1.94
CA PHE A 50 -22.42 -2.35 -1.04
C PHE A 50 -21.97 -0.97 -0.50
N ILE A 51 -20.66 -0.69 -0.43
CA ILE A 51 -20.15 0.64 -0.06
C ILE A 51 -20.22 1.60 -1.25
N GLU A 52 -19.82 1.16 -2.44
CA GLU A 52 -19.88 2.01 -3.63
C GLU A 52 -21.34 2.24 -4.09
N ASP A 53 -22.25 1.27 -3.90
CA ASP A 53 -23.70 1.43 -4.10
C ASP A 53 -24.27 2.51 -3.17
N PHE A 54 -23.94 2.49 -1.87
CA PHE A 54 -24.36 3.53 -0.93
C PHE A 54 -23.79 4.91 -1.32
N ILE A 55 -22.52 4.97 -1.72
CA ILE A 55 -21.91 6.21 -2.19
C ILE A 55 -22.62 6.72 -3.45
N GLN A 56 -22.90 5.84 -4.42
CA GLN A 56 -23.57 6.20 -5.68
C GLN A 56 -25.01 6.67 -5.48
N ARG A 57 -25.76 6.05 -4.55
CA ARG A 57 -27.22 6.24 -4.41
C ARG A 57 -27.59 7.26 -3.32
N GLU A 58 -26.80 7.37 -2.25
CA GLU A 58 -27.14 8.20 -1.08
C GLU A 58 -26.19 9.38 -0.88
N VAL A 59 -24.89 9.24 -1.23
CA VAL A 59 -23.89 10.30 -1.03
C VAL A 59 -23.81 11.24 -2.22
N LEU A 60 -23.62 10.71 -3.44
CA LEU A 60 -23.43 11.53 -4.64
C LEU A 60 -24.67 12.35 -5.05
N PRO A 61 -25.93 11.87 -4.94
CA PRO A 61 -27.10 12.66 -5.33
C PRO A 61 -27.37 13.85 -4.39
N MET A 62 -26.93 13.76 -3.14
CA MET A 62 -27.02 14.83 -2.14
C MET A 62 -25.72 15.60 -1.95
N TYR A 63 -24.75 15.43 -2.86
CA TYR A 63 -23.44 16.06 -2.76
C TYR A 63 -23.52 17.59 -2.86
N GLY A 64 -22.92 18.27 -1.89
CA GLY A 64 -22.66 19.71 -1.92
C GLY A 64 -21.32 20.00 -1.27
N ASN A 65 -20.63 21.06 -1.70
CA ASN A 65 -19.38 21.43 -1.03
C ASN A 65 -19.67 21.83 0.43
N THR A 66 -18.72 21.57 1.32
CA THR A 66 -18.80 21.92 2.75
C THR A 66 -18.65 23.45 2.95
N HIS A 67 -18.45 23.91 4.19
CA HIS A 67 -18.28 25.32 4.60
C HIS A 67 -19.56 26.16 4.73
N THR A 68 -20.72 25.70 4.26
CA THR A 68 -22.03 26.26 4.65
C THR A 68 -23.03 25.14 4.88
N GLU A 69 -23.95 25.29 5.83
CA GLU A 69 -24.99 24.29 6.14
C GLU A 69 -26.40 24.75 5.74
N THR A 70 -26.52 25.88 5.03
CA THR A 70 -27.80 26.50 4.66
C THR A 70 -28.55 25.73 3.58
N SER A 71 -27.85 25.04 2.67
CA SER A 71 -28.46 24.20 1.63
C SER A 71 -28.51 22.74 2.06
N ALA A 72 -29.56 22.02 1.64
CA ALA A 72 -29.77 20.62 2.02
C ALA A 72 -28.59 19.71 1.64
N THR A 73 -27.96 19.93 0.47
CA THR A 73 -26.82 19.14 -0.01
C THR A 73 -25.56 19.40 0.79
N ALA A 74 -25.24 20.65 1.09
CA ALA A 74 -24.07 21.03 1.88
C ALA A 74 -24.22 20.59 3.35
N LEU A 75 -25.42 20.72 3.93
CA LEU A 75 -25.77 20.17 5.24
C LEU A 75 -25.58 18.64 5.30
N GLN A 76 -26.18 17.91 4.35
CA GLN A 76 -26.13 16.44 4.34
C GLN A 76 -24.69 15.94 4.18
N THR A 77 -23.93 16.58 3.29
CA THR A 77 -22.55 16.23 3.01
C THR A 77 -21.63 16.52 4.20
N THR A 78 -21.82 17.66 4.87
CA THR A 78 -21.08 18.01 6.10
C THR A 78 -21.38 17.01 7.22
N ARG A 79 -22.66 16.65 7.42
CA ARG A 79 -23.06 15.63 8.42
C ARG A 79 -22.40 14.28 8.19
N PHE A 80 -22.51 13.71 6.98
CA PHE A 80 -21.88 12.41 6.67
C PHE A 80 -20.36 12.43 6.90
N ARG A 81 -19.70 13.56 6.59
CA ARG A 81 -18.26 13.71 6.78
C ARG A 81 -17.85 13.77 8.25
N GLU A 82 -18.59 14.52 9.07
CA GLU A 82 -18.30 14.61 10.50
C GLU A 82 -18.75 13.35 11.27
N ASP A 83 -19.77 12.64 10.79
CA ASP A 83 -20.11 11.31 11.29
C ASP A 83 -19.02 10.28 10.93
N ALA A 84 -18.44 10.33 9.74
CA ALA A 84 -17.27 9.54 9.39
C ALA A 84 -16.08 9.83 10.32
N ARG A 85 -15.84 11.09 10.68
CA ARG A 85 -14.81 11.48 11.66
C ARG A 85 -15.10 10.90 13.05
N LYS A 86 -16.34 11.00 13.54
CA LYS A 86 -16.77 10.41 14.83
C LYS A 86 -16.68 8.89 14.86
N ILE A 87 -17.03 8.23 13.76
CA ILE A 87 -16.86 6.77 13.59
C ILE A 87 -15.39 6.41 13.75
N ILE A 88 -14.50 7.05 12.99
CA ILE A 88 -13.05 6.79 13.07
C ILE A 88 -12.53 7.03 14.48
N ALA A 89 -12.90 8.15 15.12
CA ALA A 89 -12.52 8.47 16.50
C ALA A 89 -12.92 7.36 17.49
N ARG A 90 -14.17 6.89 17.42
CA ARG A 90 -14.69 5.79 18.24
C ARG A 90 -13.95 4.49 18.00
N GLU A 91 -13.78 4.09 16.74
CA GLU A 91 -13.16 2.80 16.38
C GLU A 91 -11.67 2.72 16.75
N VAL A 92 -10.95 3.85 16.80
CA VAL A 92 -9.57 3.90 17.34
C VAL A 92 -9.50 4.20 18.83
N GLY A 93 -10.63 4.46 19.51
CA GLY A 93 -10.66 4.87 20.92
C GLY A 93 -9.91 6.18 21.18
N ALA A 94 -10.14 7.19 20.35
CA ALA A 94 -9.70 8.57 20.57
C ALA A 94 -10.74 9.34 21.40
N GLY A 95 -10.29 10.08 22.41
CA GLY A 95 -11.14 10.95 23.23
C GLY A 95 -11.23 12.39 22.70
N ASP A 96 -11.96 13.24 23.42
CA ASP A 96 -12.18 14.65 23.04
C ASP A 96 -10.89 15.49 23.07
N ASP A 97 -9.82 15.00 23.69
CA ASP A 97 -8.47 15.58 23.68
C ASP A 97 -7.70 15.31 22.39
N CYS A 98 -8.25 14.49 21.49
CA CYS A 98 -7.69 14.14 20.20
C CYS A 98 -8.43 14.83 19.04
N ALA A 99 -7.71 15.11 17.97
CA ALA A 99 -8.27 15.48 16.67
C ALA A 99 -8.03 14.32 15.69
N VAL A 100 -9.08 13.96 14.94
CA VAL A 100 -8.97 13.08 13.76
C VAL A 100 -8.92 13.98 12.54
N LEU A 101 -7.87 13.87 11.72
CA LEU A 101 -7.60 14.73 10.57
C LEU A 101 -7.49 13.89 9.28
N PHE A 102 -8.19 14.29 8.24
CA PHE A 102 -8.09 13.74 6.89
C PHE A 102 -6.90 14.40 6.17
N ALA A 103 -5.76 13.72 6.15
CA ALA A 103 -4.46 14.32 5.89
C ALA A 103 -4.02 14.34 4.41
N GLY A 104 -4.77 13.75 3.48
CA GLY A 104 -4.42 13.63 2.06
C GLY A 104 -3.92 12.24 1.68
N SER A 105 -2.79 12.11 0.98
CA SER A 105 -2.31 10.81 0.47
C SER A 105 -1.69 9.89 1.53
N GLY A 106 -2.53 9.07 2.18
CA GLY A 106 -2.13 7.98 3.08
C GLY A 106 -1.31 8.43 4.30
N THR A 107 -0.59 7.49 4.92
CA THR A 107 0.32 7.78 6.05
C THR A 107 1.35 8.85 5.69
N THR A 108 1.86 8.89 4.45
CA THR A 108 2.87 9.87 4.01
C THR A 108 2.44 11.32 4.28
N ALA A 109 1.18 11.64 3.97
CA ALA A 109 0.64 12.96 4.19
C ALA A 109 0.31 13.22 5.67
N ALA A 110 -0.12 12.19 6.42
CA ALA A 110 -0.31 12.25 7.87
C ALA A 110 1.00 12.56 8.64
N VAL A 111 2.10 11.86 8.31
CA VAL A 111 3.43 12.10 8.88
C VAL A 111 3.95 13.49 8.50
N THR A 112 3.79 13.89 7.23
CA THR A 112 4.18 15.23 6.79
C THR A 112 3.39 16.32 7.51
N LYS A 113 2.08 16.14 7.72
CA LYS A 113 1.24 17.09 8.46
C LYS A 113 1.70 17.29 9.90
N ILE A 114 2.00 16.21 10.65
CA ILE A 114 2.49 16.37 12.03
C ILE A 114 3.90 16.99 12.08
N ILE A 115 4.79 16.67 11.12
CA ILE A 115 6.12 17.31 10.99
C ILE A 115 6.00 18.83 10.79
N THR A 116 5.07 19.27 9.93
CA THR A 116 4.79 20.69 9.69
C THR A 116 4.16 21.35 10.92
N ALA A 117 3.20 20.69 11.59
CA ALA A 117 2.57 21.20 12.82
C ALA A 117 3.53 21.31 14.01
N LEU A 118 4.60 20.51 14.03
CA LEU A 118 5.69 20.60 15.00
C LEU A 118 6.81 21.57 14.57
N GLY A 119 6.73 22.18 13.37
CA GLY A 119 7.71 23.16 12.88
C GLY A 119 9.10 22.57 12.56
N LEU A 120 9.20 21.27 12.24
CA LEU A 120 10.49 20.56 12.20
C LEU A 120 11.22 20.61 10.84
N ARG A 121 10.56 21.08 9.78
CA ARG A 121 11.15 21.17 8.43
C ARG A 121 11.44 22.61 8.05
N LEU A 122 12.65 22.85 7.55
CA LEU A 122 13.07 24.13 6.97
C LEU A 122 12.93 24.10 5.44
N PRO A 123 12.65 25.23 4.77
CA PRO A 123 12.76 25.33 3.32
C PRO A 123 14.22 25.21 2.89
N GLU A 124 14.53 24.24 2.03
CA GLU A 124 15.89 23.90 1.56
C GLU A 124 16.68 25.13 1.08
N SER A 125 16.11 25.93 0.17
CA SER A 125 16.77 27.12 -0.39
C SER A 125 17.05 28.23 0.63
N LEU A 126 16.32 28.29 1.74
CA LEU A 126 16.62 29.19 2.85
C LEU A 126 17.68 28.59 3.78
N ASP A 127 17.67 27.27 3.98
CA ASP A 127 18.71 26.60 4.76
C ASP A 127 20.07 26.65 4.07
N GLU A 128 20.15 26.43 2.76
CA GLU A 128 21.38 26.60 1.99
C GLU A 128 21.91 28.03 2.07
N ARG A 129 21.03 29.02 1.89
CA ARG A 129 21.41 30.44 1.84
C ARG A 129 21.82 31.02 3.20
N TYR A 130 21.18 30.60 4.28
CA TYR A 130 21.36 31.18 5.61
C TYR A 130 21.96 30.20 6.64
N SER A 131 22.23 28.94 6.28
CA SER A 131 22.77 27.91 7.17
C SER A 131 21.96 27.75 8.47
N LEU A 132 20.63 27.77 8.36
CA LEU A 132 19.69 27.77 9.48
C LEU A 132 19.85 26.52 10.34
N SER A 133 19.80 25.33 9.75
CA SER A 133 19.97 24.03 10.41
C SER A 133 21.33 23.93 11.11
N ARG A 134 22.40 24.41 10.45
CA ARG A 134 23.76 24.45 11.00
C ARG A 134 23.90 25.41 12.18
N SER A 135 23.08 26.46 12.23
CA SER A 135 23.06 27.43 13.32
C SER A 135 22.35 26.91 14.58
N ILE A 136 21.51 25.88 14.47
CA ILE A 136 20.87 25.22 15.62
C ILE A 136 21.89 24.29 16.30
N PRO A 137 22.29 24.56 17.56
CA PRO A 137 23.22 23.70 18.31
C PRO A 137 22.72 22.26 18.39
N LYS A 138 23.62 21.28 18.25
CA LYS A 138 23.22 19.86 18.20
C LYS A 138 22.41 19.41 19.41
N HIS A 139 22.65 19.96 20.60
CA HIS A 139 21.90 19.60 21.82
C HIS A 139 20.47 20.19 21.85
N GLU A 140 20.22 21.29 21.14
CA GLU A 140 18.89 21.91 21.01
C GLU A 140 18.05 21.28 19.89
N ARG A 141 18.66 20.51 18.98
CA ARG A 141 17.92 19.80 17.94
C ARG A 141 17.05 18.69 18.53
N PRO A 142 15.82 18.49 18.03
CA PRO A 142 15.02 17.31 18.35
C PRO A 142 15.73 16.00 17.99
N VAL A 143 15.24 14.89 18.53
CA VAL A 143 15.63 13.53 18.13
C VAL A 143 14.39 12.66 17.87
N VAL A 144 14.45 11.87 16.80
CA VAL A 144 13.40 10.92 16.42
C VAL A 144 13.96 9.50 16.43
N PHE A 145 13.41 8.64 17.29
CA PHE A 145 13.68 7.22 17.31
C PHE A 145 12.72 6.51 16.35
N ILE A 146 13.25 5.70 15.44
CA ILE A 146 12.45 4.92 14.48
C ILE A 146 12.73 3.42 14.61
N GLY A 147 11.78 2.58 14.21
CA GLY A 147 11.92 1.13 14.27
C GLY A 147 12.85 0.55 13.19
N PRO A 148 13.13 -0.77 13.27
CA PRO A 148 14.02 -1.45 12.33
C PRO A 148 13.36 -1.78 10.98
N TYR A 149 12.03 -1.67 10.88
CA TYR A 149 11.25 -2.06 9.72
C TYR A 149 10.25 -0.99 9.25
N GLU A 150 10.63 0.28 9.42
CA GLU A 150 9.80 1.39 8.97
C GLU A 150 9.60 1.42 7.45
N HIS A 151 8.39 1.80 7.06
CA HIS A 151 8.11 2.22 5.70
C HIS A 151 8.79 3.56 5.41
N HIS A 152 9.21 3.81 4.17
CA HIS A 152 9.80 5.10 3.76
C HIS A 152 8.95 6.32 4.16
N SER A 153 7.61 6.18 4.20
CA SER A 153 6.68 7.23 4.68
C SER A 153 6.82 7.59 6.16
N ASN A 154 7.39 6.70 6.99
CA ASN A 154 7.67 6.92 8.40
C ASN A 154 9.19 6.96 8.70
N GLU A 155 10.00 7.23 7.66
CA GLU A 155 11.45 7.34 7.78
C GLU A 155 11.97 8.58 7.05
N LEU A 156 11.77 8.65 5.73
CA LEU A 156 12.30 9.74 4.91
C LEU A 156 11.79 11.11 5.36
N PRO A 157 10.48 11.31 5.67
CA PRO A 157 10.02 12.61 6.14
C PRO A 157 10.74 13.14 7.37
N TRP A 158 11.17 12.25 8.29
CA TRP A 158 11.93 12.58 9.50
C TRP A 158 13.40 12.89 9.20
N ARG A 159 14.01 12.17 8.25
CA ARG A 159 15.37 12.49 7.76
C ARG A 159 15.44 13.88 7.12
N GLU A 160 14.37 14.30 6.45
CA GLU A 160 14.18 15.65 5.90
C GLU A 160 13.64 16.66 6.96
N THR A 161 14.20 16.65 8.17
CA THR A 161 13.91 17.61 9.26
C THR A 161 15.20 18.08 9.94
N ILE A 162 15.10 19.04 10.85
CA ILE A 162 16.22 19.46 11.72
C ILE A 162 16.58 18.44 12.82
N ALA A 163 15.84 17.33 12.95
CA ALA A 163 16.03 16.35 14.01
C ALA A 163 17.17 15.37 13.68
N ASP A 164 17.87 14.89 14.72
CA ASP A 164 18.71 13.69 14.58
C ASP A 164 17.80 12.45 14.54
N VAL A 165 17.93 11.60 13.51
CA VAL A 165 17.17 10.34 13.41
C VAL A 165 18.02 9.17 13.93
N VAL A 166 17.47 8.38 14.86
CA VAL A 166 18.11 7.24 15.50
C VAL A 166 17.32 5.97 15.20
N VAL A 167 17.92 5.02 14.50
CA VAL A 167 17.30 3.72 14.22
C VAL A 167 17.49 2.79 15.42
N ILE A 168 16.39 2.25 15.93
CA ILE A 168 16.41 1.18 16.93
C ILE A 168 16.53 -0.16 16.16
N PRO A 169 17.56 -0.98 16.41
CA PRO A 169 17.78 -2.23 15.69
C PRO A 169 16.71 -3.29 16.03
N PRO A 170 16.59 -4.35 15.22
CA PRO A 170 15.79 -5.49 15.58
C PRO A 170 16.51 -6.40 16.59
N THR A 171 15.77 -7.08 17.45
CA THR A 171 16.27 -8.22 18.23
C THR A 171 16.61 -9.40 17.30
N LYS A 172 17.26 -10.43 17.83
CA LYS A 172 17.48 -11.70 17.10
C LYS A 172 16.18 -12.36 16.61
N GLN A 173 15.04 -12.02 17.22
CA GLN A 173 13.70 -12.49 16.86
C GLN A 173 13.00 -11.57 15.83
N GLY A 174 13.65 -10.51 15.35
CA GLY A 174 13.08 -9.57 14.38
C GLY A 174 12.08 -8.56 14.96
N LEU A 175 11.99 -8.44 16.29
CA LEU A 175 11.15 -7.47 17.00
C LEU A 175 11.91 -6.18 17.27
N VAL A 176 11.25 -5.07 17.63
CA VAL A 176 11.94 -3.84 18.09
C VAL A 176 12.76 -4.14 19.35
N ASP A 177 14.04 -3.78 19.38
CA ASP A 177 14.88 -3.92 20.57
C ASP A 177 14.55 -2.83 21.61
N LEU A 178 13.76 -3.22 22.61
CA LEU A 178 13.27 -2.34 23.67
C LEU A 178 14.36 -1.94 24.68
N ASP A 179 15.45 -2.72 24.79
CA ASP A 179 16.58 -2.39 25.67
C ASP A 179 17.48 -1.36 24.99
N GLN A 180 17.71 -1.51 23.68
CA GLN A 180 18.35 -0.47 22.86
C GLN A 180 17.53 0.82 22.83
N LEU A 181 16.20 0.75 22.67
CA LEU A 181 15.34 1.94 22.77
C LEU A 181 15.56 2.68 24.09
N GLN A 182 15.58 1.99 25.23
CA GLN A 182 15.84 2.60 26.54
C GLN A 182 17.27 3.15 26.68
N ILE A 183 18.28 2.50 26.09
CA ILE A 183 19.67 3.01 26.05
C ILE A 183 19.72 4.33 25.26
N GLN A 184 19.12 4.37 24.08
CA GLN A 184 19.10 5.57 23.23
C GLN A 184 18.28 6.70 23.87
N LEU A 185 17.13 6.41 24.49
CA LEU A 185 16.34 7.39 25.23
C LEU A 185 17.10 8.03 26.40
N ARG A 186 17.98 7.28 27.07
CA ARG A 186 18.89 7.80 28.10
C ARG A 186 20.03 8.62 27.50
N ALA A 187 20.65 8.16 26.42
CA ALA A 187 21.76 8.85 25.75
C ALA A 187 21.37 10.22 25.18
N TYR A 188 20.10 10.41 24.81
CA TYR A 188 19.56 11.66 24.28
C TYR A 188 18.63 12.38 25.28
N ARG A 189 18.66 12.05 26.58
CA ARG A 189 17.71 12.56 27.59
C ARG A 189 17.62 14.09 27.67
N ASP A 190 18.72 14.78 27.36
CA ASP A 190 18.87 16.23 27.48
C ASP A 190 18.37 16.98 26.22
N ARG A 191 17.80 16.28 25.23
CA ARG A 191 17.17 16.90 24.04
C ARG A 191 15.80 17.51 24.39
N PRO A 192 15.49 18.72 23.87
CA PRO A 192 14.26 19.44 24.23
C PRO A 192 12.99 18.79 23.67
N LEU A 193 13.10 18.08 22.54
CA LEU A 193 12.02 17.29 21.96
C LEU A 193 12.52 15.91 21.56
N ARG A 194 11.83 14.88 22.05
CA ARG A 194 12.09 13.46 21.78
C ARG A 194 10.83 12.83 21.26
N ILE A 195 10.92 12.11 20.14
CA ILE A 195 9.79 11.45 19.47
C ILE A 195 10.20 10.02 19.18
N GLY A 196 9.34 9.04 19.46
CA GLY A 196 9.40 7.71 18.86
C GLY A 196 8.35 7.60 17.76
N SER A 197 8.72 7.16 16.56
CA SER A 197 7.78 6.93 15.45
C SER A 197 7.97 5.51 14.90
N PHE A 198 7.04 4.61 15.23
CA PHE A 198 7.21 3.16 15.00
C PHE A 198 6.05 2.55 14.18
N SER A 199 6.36 1.66 13.26
CA SER A 199 5.34 0.87 12.55
C SER A 199 4.67 -0.12 13.49
N ALA A 200 3.33 -0.14 13.53
CA ALA A 200 2.56 -1.09 14.33
C ALA A 200 2.70 -2.54 13.81
N ALA A 201 2.96 -2.71 12.52
CA ALA A 201 3.42 -3.96 11.93
C ALA A 201 4.26 -3.69 10.67
N SER A 202 5.26 -4.54 10.41
CA SER A 202 6.07 -4.47 9.19
C SER A 202 5.23 -4.70 7.94
N ASN A 203 5.33 -3.81 6.95
CA ASN A 203 4.71 -4.01 5.63
C ASN A 203 5.45 -5.03 4.74
N VAL A 204 6.55 -5.59 5.23
CA VAL A 204 7.39 -6.62 4.58
C VAL A 204 7.08 -7.98 5.21
N THR A 205 7.42 -8.15 6.49
CA THR A 205 7.39 -9.45 7.16
C THR A 205 6.10 -9.68 7.95
N GLY A 206 5.22 -8.68 8.03
CA GLY A 206 4.00 -8.73 8.86
C GLY A 206 4.25 -8.66 10.36
N ILE A 207 5.50 -8.76 10.82
CA ILE A 207 5.88 -8.78 12.24
C ILE A 207 5.30 -7.57 12.97
N MET A 208 4.64 -7.81 14.10
CA MET A 208 3.93 -6.79 14.87
C MET A 208 4.82 -6.16 15.95
N SER A 209 4.64 -4.86 16.16
CA SER A 209 5.16 -4.12 17.31
C SER A 209 4.21 -4.21 18.50
N ASP A 210 4.76 -4.32 19.70
CA ASP A 210 4.01 -4.07 20.94
C ASP A 210 3.88 -2.55 21.14
N THR A 211 2.88 -1.95 20.49
CA THR A 211 2.73 -0.49 20.43
C THR A 211 2.46 0.14 21.79
N ASP A 212 1.80 -0.60 22.70
CA ASP A 212 1.50 -0.10 24.05
C ASP A 212 2.77 -0.10 24.90
N LYS A 213 3.55 -1.20 24.89
CA LYS A 213 4.83 -1.26 25.62
C LYS A 213 5.89 -0.29 25.10
N ILE A 214 5.93 -0.05 23.78
CA ILE A 214 6.81 0.98 23.19
C ILE A 214 6.39 2.38 23.67
N ALA A 215 5.09 2.67 23.65
CA ALA A 215 4.57 3.94 24.15
C ALA A 215 4.90 4.16 25.64
N ASP A 216 4.70 3.15 26.49
CA ASP A 216 5.03 3.20 27.92
C ASP A 216 6.52 3.40 28.20
N ILE A 217 7.41 2.93 27.31
CA ILE A 217 8.85 3.20 27.38
C ILE A 217 9.13 4.66 26.99
N LEU A 218 8.58 5.14 25.87
CA LEU A 218 8.76 6.52 25.40
C LEU A 218 8.28 7.54 26.44
N HIS A 219 7.06 7.36 26.96
CA HIS A 219 6.44 8.25 27.94
C HIS A 219 7.20 8.30 29.27
N ARG A 220 7.68 7.15 29.78
CA ARG A 220 8.54 7.12 31.00
C ARG A 220 9.85 7.88 30.83
N HIS A 221 10.31 8.08 29.60
CA HIS A 221 11.47 8.90 29.29
C HIS A 221 11.10 10.33 28.86
N GLY A 222 9.82 10.72 28.80
CA GLY A 222 9.41 12.06 28.37
C GLY A 222 9.52 12.28 26.85
N ALA A 223 9.43 11.22 26.06
CA ALA A 223 9.34 11.28 24.59
C ALA A 223 7.90 11.08 24.13
N LEU A 224 7.52 11.71 23.01
CA LEU A 224 6.22 11.49 22.35
C LEU A 224 6.18 10.12 21.65
N ALA A 225 5.00 9.52 21.55
CA ALA A 225 4.81 8.19 20.97
C ALA A 225 3.88 8.20 19.74
N PHE A 226 4.45 8.06 18.54
CA PHE A 226 3.77 8.06 17.25
C PHE A 226 3.80 6.66 16.61
N PHE A 227 2.72 6.26 15.94
CA PHE A 227 2.64 4.91 15.33
C PHE A 227 2.01 4.87 13.93
N ASP A 228 2.68 4.19 12.99
CA ASP A 228 2.12 3.91 11.65
C ASP A 228 1.32 2.59 11.64
N TYR A 229 0.01 2.70 11.47
CA TYR A 229 -0.92 1.59 11.31
C TYR A 229 -1.24 1.27 9.83
N ALA A 230 -0.50 1.78 8.84
CA ALA A 230 -0.76 1.47 7.43
C ALA A 230 -0.82 -0.03 7.13
N ALA A 231 0.16 -0.81 7.60
CA ALA A 231 0.19 -2.26 7.35
C ALA A 231 -0.66 -3.05 8.36
N GLY A 232 -0.61 -2.69 9.64
CA GLY A 232 -1.32 -3.41 10.70
C GLY A 232 -2.82 -3.13 10.79
N GLY A 233 -3.21 -1.88 10.53
CA GLY A 233 -4.56 -1.35 10.75
C GLY A 233 -5.72 -2.16 10.13
N PRO A 234 -5.62 -2.70 8.90
CA PRO A 234 -6.67 -3.54 8.32
C PRO A 234 -6.89 -4.88 9.04
N HIS A 235 -5.96 -5.30 9.90
CA HIS A 235 -5.89 -6.65 10.47
C HIS A 235 -6.02 -6.68 12.01
N MET A 236 -5.40 -5.72 12.69
CA MET A 236 -5.35 -5.67 14.15
C MET A 236 -6.32 -4.64 14.75
N LYS A 237 -6.39 -4.58 16.08
CA LYS A 237 -7.07 -3.48 16.78
C LYS A 237 -6.19 -2.23 16.74
N ILE A 238 -6.76 -1.11 16.33
CA ILE A 238 -6.11 0.20 16.41
C ILE A 238 -6.56 0.83 17.73
N HIS A 239 -5.63 1.34 18.53
CA HIS A 239 -5.99 2.00 19.78
C HIS A 239 -5.09 3.21 20.04
N MET A 240 -5.66 4.42 20.00
CA MET A 240 -5.02 5.66 20.38
C MET A 240 -4.75 5.68 21.89
N GLY A 241 -5.82 5.56 22.69
CA GLY A 241 -5.75 5.46 24.15
C GLY A 241 -5.11 6.69 24.81
N ARG A 242 -4.57 6.50 26.02
CA ARG A 242 -3.87 7.57 26.77
C ARG A 242 -2.36 7.61 26.50
N ASN A 243 -1.81 6.59 25.84
CA ASN A 243 -0.35 6.37 25.80
C ASN A 243 0.24 6.72 24.42
N LYS A 244 -0.57 6.89 23.35
CA LYS A 244 -0.07 7.33 22.03
C LYS A 244 -0.41 8.78 21.79
N ASP A 245 0.49 9.54 21.18
CA ASP A 245 0.32 10.98 20.95
C ASP A 245 -0.08 11.30 19.51
N ALA A 246 0.27 10.41 18.58
CA ALA A 246 -0.28 10.38 17.23
C ALA A 246 -0.35 8.94 16.68
N ILE A 247 -1.32 8.68 15.82
CA ILE A 247 -1.37 7.47 14.99
C ILE A 247 -1.64 7.86 13.53
N PHE A 248 -0.96 7.20 12.61
CA PHE A 248 -1.09 7.39 11.17
C PHE A 248 -1.77 6.17 10.56
N ILE A 249 -2.74 6.39 9.68
CA ILE A 249 -3.52 5.31 9.08
C ILE A 249 -3.67 5.55 7.58
N SER A 250 -3.62 4.46 6.82
CA SER A 250 -3.90 4.42 5.39
C SER A 250 -5.16 3.59 5.13
N PRO A 251 -6.38 4.18 5.19
CA PRO A 251 -7.63 3.44 5.06
C PRO A 251 -7.79 2.76 3.69
N HIS A 252 -7.07 3.22 2.66
CA HIS A 252 -7.02 2.55 1.36
C HIS A 252 -6.53 1.10 1.38
N LYS A 253 -5.97 0.61 2.49
CA LYS A 253 -5.55 -0.78 2.69
C LYS A 253 -6.64 -1.67 3.33
N PHE A 254 -7.77 -1.08 3.69
CA PHE A 254 -8.93 -1.76 4.24
C PHE A 254 -9.84 -2.24 3.10
N PRO A 255 -10.57 -3.35 3.25
CA PRO A 255 -11.70 -3.68 2.38
C PRO A 255 -12.70 -2.51 2.36
N GLY A 256 -13.09 -2.06 1.17
CA GLY A 256 -13.97 -0.91 0.98
C GLY A 256 -13.28 0.47 1.05
N GLY A 257 -11.98 0.53 1.36
CA GLY A 257 -11.28 1.81 1.59
C GLY A 257 -10.61 2.43 0.35
N VAL A 258 -10.70 1.85 -0.84
CA VAL A 258 -9.99 2.40 -2.02
C VAL A 258 -10.49 3.81 -2.34
N GLY A 259 -9.59 4.78 -2.51
CA GLY A 259 -9.98 6.18 -2.70
C GLY A 259 -10.46 6.87 -1.41
N THR A 260 -9.78 6.61 -0.29
CA THR A 260 -9.90 7.35 0.98
C THR A 260 -8.66 8.21 1.24
N PRO A 261 -8.77 9.34 1.97
CA PRO A 261 -7.59 10.03 2.48
C PRO A 261 -6.89 9.19 3.55
N GLY A 262 -5.61 9.44 3.75
CA GLY A 262 -4.89 9.06 4.96
C GLY A 262 -5.45 9.80 6.17
N VAL A 263 -5.35 9.17 7.33
CA VAL A 263 -5.88 9.71 8.59
C VAL A 263 -4.72 9.90 9.57
N LEU A 264 -4.66 11.10 10.16
CA LEU A 264 -3.85 11.41 11.33
C LEU A 264 -4.80 11.54 12.52
N VAL A 265 -4.65 10.70 13.55
CA VAL A 265 -5.31 10.95 14.84
C VAL A 265 -4.24 11.39 15.82
N VAL A 266 -4.40 12.57 16.42
CA VAL A 266 -3.34 13.28 17.15
C VAL A 266 -3.90 13.99 18.38
N ARG A 267 -3.12 14.07 19.47
CA ARG A 267 -3.52 14.92 20.61
C ARG A 267 -3.57 16.38 20.19
N LYS A 268 -4.68 17.06 20.51
CA LYS A 268 -4.89 18.50 20.24
C LYS A 268 -3.76 19.36 20.79
N THR A 269 -3.16 18.93 21.91
CA THR A 269 -1.99 19.56 22.54
C THR A 269 -0.74 19.64 21.67
N LEU A 270 -0.64 18.90 20.56
CA LEU A 270 0.48 18.99 19.61
C LEU A 270 0.23 19.99 18.47
N MET A 271 -1.02 20.38 18.22
CA MET A 271 -1.41 21.24 17.10
C MET A 271 -1.36 22.73 17.51
N ARG A 272 -0.19 23.19 17.97
CA ARG A 272 0.01 24.51 18.61
C ARG A 272 0.33 25.66 17.66
N THR A 273 0.50 25.42 16.36
CA THR A 273 0.88 26.47 15.42
C THR A 273 -0.25 27.48 15.23
N ARG A 274 0.09 28.79 15.27
CA ARG A 274 -0.87 29.88 14.99
C ARG A 274 -1.40 29.84 13.56
N VAL A 275 -0.54 29.42 12.62
CA VAL A 275 -0.91 29.19 11.21
C VAL A 275 -1.10 27.69 11.03
N PRO A 276 -2.19 27.23 10.41
CA PRO A 276 -2.36 25.80 10.13
C PRO A 276 -1.34 25.30 9.11
N THR A 277 -1.18 23.98 9.07
CA THR A 277 -0.26 23.28 8.16
C THR A 277 -0.56 23.51 6.67
N VAL A 278 -1.81 23.82 6.33
CA VAL A 278 -2.28 24.18 4.98
C VAL A 278 -3.28 25.35 5.12
N PRO A 279 -2.83 26.61 5.12
CA PRO A 279 -3.74 27.76 5.21
C PRO A 279 -4.50 27.95 3.90
N GLY A 280 -5.81 28.19 4.00
CA GLY A 280 -6.69 28.38 2.84
C GLY A 280 -8.15 28.58 3.22
N GLY A 281 -9.04 28.55 2.22
CA GLY A 281 -10.49 28.57 2.46
C GLY A 281 -10.91 27.43 3.41
N GLY A 282 -11.88 27.69 4.29
CA GLY A 282 -12.34 26.74 5.30
C GLY A 282 -11.50 26.64 6.57
N THR A 283 -10.31 27.27 6.64
CA THR A 283 -9.47 27.29 7.86
C THR A 283 -9.67 28.51 8.76
N VAL A 284 -10.52 29.44 8.32
CA VAL A 284 -10.63 30.82 8.81
C VAL A 284 -12.07 31.17 9.14
N ASP A 285 -12.25 31.87 10.26
CA ASP A 285 -13.54 32.45 10.64
C ASP A 285 -13.72 33.82 9.98
N PHE A 286 -12.62 34.56 9.76
CA PHE A 286 -12.65 35.88 9.14
C PHE A 286 -11.33 36.25 8.46
N VAL A 287 -11.40 36.94 7.32
CA VAL A 287 -10.23 37.43 6.56
C VAL A 287 -10.47 38.85 6.07
N THR A 288 -9.46 39.70 6.20
CA THR A 288 -9.43 41.08 5.68
C THR A 288 -8.16 41.29 4.84
N PRO A 289 -8.00 42.43 4.13
CA PRO A 289 -6.75 42.78 3.46
C PRO A 289 -5.52 42.93 4.39
N TRP A 290 -5.70 42.98 5.71
CA TRP A 290 -4.63 43.27 6.68
C TRP A 290 -4.37 42.15 7.70
N PHE A 291 -5.40 41.36 8.03
CA PHE A 291 -5.34 40.32 9.05
C PHE A 291 -6.42 39.25 8.86
N GLN A 292 -6.22 38.10 9.50
CA GLN A 292 -7.09 36.94 9.48
C GLN A 292 -7.21 36.28 10.86
N ALA A 293 -8.37 35.68 11.12
CA ALA A 293 -8.63 34.82 12.27
C ALA A 293 -8.79 33.36 11.78
N TYR A 294 -7.93 32.47 12.26
CA TYR A 294 -8.04 31.02 12.00
C TYR A 294 -8.99 30.39 13.02
N THR A 295 -9.82 29.46 12.57
CA THR A 295 -10.80 28.74 13.40
C THR A 295 -10.12 28.00 14.56
N GLU A 296 -10.73 28.00 15.75
CA GLU A 296 -10.15 27.30 16.92
C GLU A 296 -10.32 25.78 16.87
N ASP A 297 -11.34 25.27 16.14
CA ASP A 297 -11.49 23.83 15.90
C ASP A 297 -10.32 23.31 15.05
N ILE A 298 -9.49 22.47 15.67
CA ILE A 298 -8.28 21.92 15.05
C ILE A 298 -8.58 21.05 13.82
N ALA A 299 -9.74 20.39 13.75
CA ALA A 299 -10.08 19.59 12.59
C ALA A 299 -10.39 20.47 11.37
N HIS A 300 -11.20 21.51 11.55
CA HIS A 300 -11.48 22.49 10.48
C HIS A 300 -10.23 23.32 10.13
N ARG A 301 -9.49 23.80 11.14
CA ARG A 301 -8.30 24.64 10.94
C ARG A 301 -7.21 23.96 10.11
N GLU A 302 -7.02 22.66 10.28
CA GLU A 302 -5.94 21.91 9.63
C GLU A 302 -6.34 21.23 8.30
N GLU A 303 -7.58 21.40 7.83
CA GLU A 303 -8.14 20.76 6.63
C GLU A 303 -8.50 21.80 5.54
N GLY A 304 -7.57 22.70 5.25
CA GLY A 304 -7.79 23.81 4.32
C GLY A 304 -7.98 23.43 2.85
N GLY A 305 -8.83 24.22 2.18
CA GLY A 305 -9.31 23.96 0.82
C GLY A 305 -10.67 23.25 0.81
N THR A 306 -11.15 22.88 -0.39
CA THR A 306 -12.26 21.93 -0.50
C THR A 306 -11.77 20.55 -0.03
N PRO A 307 -12.39 19.95 1.00
CA PRO A 307 -11.87 18.73 1.58
C PRO A 307 -12.14 17.50 0.70
N ALA A 308 -11.46 16.40 1.04
CA ALA A 308 -11.63 15.06 0.49
C ALA A 308 -13.00 14.44 0.87
N ILE A 309 -14.12 15.06 0.49
CA ILE A 309 -15.48 14.79 1.03
C ILE A 309 -15.90 13.31 0.91
N VAL A 310 -16.13 12.82 -0.32
CA VAL A 310 -16.65 11.46 -0.55
C VAL A 310 -15.65 10.41 -0.05
N GLU A 311 -14.37 10.72 -0.18
CA GLU A 311 -13.24 9.92 0.26
C GLU A 311 -13.22 9.78 1.79
N SER A 312 -13.53 10.85 2.53
CA SER A 312 -13.65 10.86 4.00
C SER A 312 -14.86 10.06 4.46
N ILE A 313 -16.00 10.19 3.76
CA ILE A 313 -17.21 9.40 4.02
C ILE A 313 -16.93 7.90 3.81
N ARG A 314 -16.26 7.53 2.70
CA ARG A 314 -15.79 6.16 2.43
C ARG A 314 -14.85 5.65 3.55
N ALA A 315 -13.99 6.51 4.11
CA ALA A 315 -13.13 6.13 5.22
C ALA A 315 -13.94 5.79 6.48
N GLY A 316 -14.97 6.59 6.80
CA GLY A 316 -15.93 6.30 7.86
C GLY A 316 -16.62 4.95 7.66
N LEU A 317 -17.12 4.66 6.46
CA LEU A 317 -17.79 3.40 6.13
C LEU A 317 -16.83 2.18 6.25
N ALA A 318 -15.59 2.30 5.78
CA ALA A 318 -14.59 1.23 5.91
C ALA A 318 -14.22 0.95 7.38
N PHE A 319 -14.17 1.99 8.23
CA PHE A 319 -14.00 1.82 9.68
C PHE A 319 -15.23 1.25 10.36
N GLN A 320 -16.44 1.70 9.99
CA GLN A 320 -17.70 1.16 10.51
C GLN A 320 -17.84 -0.33 10.22
N LEU A 321 -17.51 -0.75 9.00
CA LEU A 321 -17.46 -2.15 8.60
C LEU A 321 -16.46 -2.94 9.46
N LYS A 322 -15.22 -2.45 9.62
CA LYS A 322 -14.24 -3.13 10.49
C LYS A 322 -14.71 -3.19 11.95
N GLY A 323 -15.36 -2.15 12.46
CA GLY A 323 -15.89 -2.09 13.83
C GLY A 323 -17.08 -3.03 14.07
N ALA A 324 -17.84 -3.35 13.02
CA ALA A 324 -18.92 -4.35 13.07
C ALA A 324 -18.40 -5.79 13.19
N MET A 325 -17.17 -6.05 12.72
CA MET A 325 -16.54 -7.38 12.69
C MET A 325 -15.71 -7.68 13.95
N SER A 326 -15.76 -8.92 14.43
CA SER A 326 -14.84 -9.39 15.47
C SER A 326 -13.39 -9.42 14.97
N THR A 327 -12.59 -8.46 15.43
CA THR A 327 -11.14 -8.42 15.15
C THR A 327 -10.42 -9.68 15.68
N ASP A 328 -10.90 -10.28 16.78
CA ASP A 328 -10.33 -11.52 17.30
C ASP A 328 -10.62 -12.72 16.39
N ALA A 329 -11.83 -12.79 15.79
CA ALA A 329 -12.17 -13.81 14.79
C ALA A 329 -11.35 -13.64 13.51
N MET A 330 -11.18 -12.39 13.04
CA MET A 330 -10.30 -12.06 11.90
C MET A 330 -8.87 -12.54 12.15
N VAL A 331 -8.28 -12.20 13.30
CA VAL A 331 -6.91 -12.59 13.68
C VAL A 331 -6.77 -14.12 13.83
N ALA A 332 -7.76 -14.79 14.41
CA ALA A 332 -7.76 -16.26 14.53
C ALA A 332 -7.78 -16.95 13.15
N ARG A 333 -8.64 -16.48 12.24
CA ARG A 333 -8.73 -16.97 10.86
C ARG A 333 -7.43 -16.72 10.07
N GLU A 334 -6.86 -15.53 10.19
CA GLU A 334 -5.58 -15.18 9.53
C GLU A 334 -4.41 -16.00 10.07
N ARG A 335 -4.36 -16.28 11.38
CA ARG A 335 -3.37 -17.17 12.00
C ARG A 335 -3.49 -18.61 11.47
N ALA A 336 -4.71 -19.12 11.30
CA ALA A 336 -4.94 -20.46 10.73
C ALA A 336 -4.48 -20.55 9.26
N ILE A 337 -4.72 -19.49 8.46
CA ILE A 337 -4.23 -19.39 7.08
C ILE A 337 -2.70 -19.36 7.04
N LEU A 338 -2.07 -18.50 7.86
CA LEU A 338 -0.62 -18.39 7.96
C LEU A 338 0.05 -19.70 8.38
N SER A 339 -0.51 -20.42 9.36
CA SER A 339 -0.01 -21.72 9.80
C SER A 339 0.08 -22.72 8.63
N ARG A 340 -0.98 -22.78 7.80
CA ARG A 340 -1.02 -23.64 6.59
C ARG A 340 -0.02 -23.18 5.53
N ALA A 341 0.13 -21.87 5.31
CA ALA A 341 1.10 -21.33 4.36
C ALA A 341 2.54 -21.64 4.79
N PHE A 342 2.88 -21.43 6.07
CA PHE A 342 4.21 -21.72 6.61
C PHE A 342 4.52 -23.21 6.66
N ALA A 343 3.56 -24.07 6.99
CA ALA A 343 3.75 -25.52 6.94
C ALA A 343 4.14 -25.99 5.52
N ALA A 344 3.45 -25.49 4.49
CA ALA A 344 3.78 -25.79 3.10
C ALA A 344 5.13 -25.17 2.67
N TRP A 345 5.34 -23.88 2.92
CA TRP A 345 6.49 -23.15 2.39
C TRP A 345 7.80 -23.48 3.12
N ARG A 346 7.79 -23.79 4.43
CA ARG A 346 8.97 -24.32 5.15
C ARG A 346 9.40 -25.70 4.67
N SER A 347 8.50 -26.49 4.07
CA SER A 347 8.83 -27.80 3.50
C SER A 347 9.46 -27.72 2.10
N GLU A 348 9.38 -26.55 1.45
CA GLU A 348 9.91 -26.32 0.12
C GLU A 348 11.32 -25.70 0.19
N ARG A 349 12.34 -26.48 -0.19
CA ARG A 349 13.75 -26.07 -0.10
C ARG A 349 14.10 -24.87 -0.98
N SER A 350 13.32 -24.60 -2.02
CA SER A 350 13.52 -23.43 -2.89
C SER A 350 12.93 -22.13 -2.33
N ILE A 351 12.12 -22.16 -1.25
CA ILE A 351 11.53 -20.97 -0.64
C ILE A 351 12.28 -20.57 0.63
N GLU A 352 12.66 -19.31 0.72
CA GLU A 352 13.22 -18.70 1.93
C GLU A 352 12.27 -17.57 2.39
N ILE A 353 11.62 -17.77 3.54
CA ILE A 353 10.68 -16.81 4.13
C ILE A 353 11.47 -15.73 4.87
N LEU A 354 11.18 -14.45 4.59
CA LEU A 354 11.89 -13.32 5.20
C LEU A 354 11.30 -12.95 6.57
N GLY A 355 12.21 -12.63 7.50
CA GLY A 355 11.90 -12.33 8.91
C GLY A 355 11.53 -13.58 9.72
N ASN A 356 11.53 -13.46 11.05
CA ASN A 356 11.28 -14.58 11.96
C ASN A 356 9.86 -15.17 11.79
N PRO A 357 9.70 -16.39 11.22
CA PRO A 357 8.39 -16.99 10.94
C PRO A 357 7.55 -17.27 12.20
N ASP A 358 8.16 -17.38 13.38
CA ASP A 358 7.46 -17.68 14.64
C ASP A 358 7.08 -16.42 15.44
N ALA A 359 7.46 -15.23 14.96
CA ALA A 359 7.05 -13.96 15.55
C ALA A 359 5.56 -13.63 15.27
N PRO A 360 4.83 -13.02 16.24
CA PRO A 360 3.48 -12.50 16.02
C PRO A 360 3.43 -11.56 14.81
N ARG A 361 2.49 -11.82 13.89
CA ARG A 361 2.40 -11.10 12.63
C ARG A 361 0.96 -10.97 12.10
N VAL A 362 0.72 -9.91 11.35
CA VAL A 362 -0.40 -9.81 10.39
C VAL A 362 -0.10 -10.69 9.16
N PRO A 363 -1.08 -11.08 8.33
CA PRO A 363 -0.91 -12.07 7.24
C PRO A 363 -0.19 -11.56 5.99
N ILE A 364 0.87 -10.77 6.19
CA ILE A 364 1.81 -10.34 5.18
C ILE A 364 3.02 -11.29 5.25
N VAL A 365 3.37 -11.91 4.13
CA VAL A 365 4.53 -12.78 4.03
C VAL A 365 5.37 -12.38 2.84
N SER A 366 6.61 -12.01 3.10
CA SER A 366 7.66 -11.89 2.09
C SER A 366 8.51 -13.15 2.01
N PHE A 367 8.89 -13.53 0.80
CA PHE A 367 9.78 -14.65 0.53
C PHE A 367 10.64 -14.40 -0.71
N ILE A 368 11.78 -15.07 -0.77
CA ILE A 368 12.59 -15.20 -1.98
C ILE A 368 12.56 -16.66 -2.46
N VAL A 369 12.86 -16.87 -3.74
CA VAL A 369 12.98 -18.19 -4.35
C VAL A 369 14.42 -18.40 -4.78
N ARG A 370 14.97 -19.60 -4.59
CA ARG A 370 16.28 -20.01 -5.11
C ARG A 370 16.12 -21.00 -6.26
N SER A 371 16.94 -20.85 -7.30
CA SER A 371 16.98 -21.76 -8.44
C SER A 371 17.87 -22.98 -8.13
N PRO A 372 17.88 -24.01 -9.00
CA PRO A 372 18.87 -25.10 -8.97
C PRO A 372 20.35 -24.66 -8.91
N SER A 373 20.70 -23.46 -9.41
CA SER A 373 22.06 -22.93 -9.33
C SER A 373 22.45 -22.44 -7.92
N GLY A 374 21.47 -22.33 -7.01
CA GLY A 374 21.61 -21.72 -5.68
C GLY A 374 21.40 -20.20 -5.68
N GLN A 375 21.39 -19.55 -6.86
CA GLN A 375 21.11 -18.12 -7.00
C GLN A 375 19.66 -17.80 -6.67
N ILE A 376 19.41 -16.54 -6.32
CA ILE A 376 18.06 -16.03 -6.10
C ILE A 376 17.37 -15.85 -7.46
N VAL A 377 16.11 -16.24 -7.57
CA VAL A 377 15.28 -15.96 -8.74
C VAL A 377 14.70 -14.54 -8.59
N HIS A 378 14.82 -13.72 -9.63
CA HIS A 378 14.34 -12.34 -9.59
C HIS A 378 12.85 -12.26 -9.20
N HIS A 379 12.54 -11.43 -8.22
CA HIS A 379 11.19 -11.37 -7.63
C HIS A 379 10.09 -11.03 -8.66
N ASN A 380 10.36 -10.16 -9.64
CA ASN A 380 9.38 -9.83 -10.67
C ASN A 380 9.16 -10.97 -11.68
N PHE A 381 10.09 -11.91 -11.82
CA PHE A 381 9.89 -13.11 -12.63
C PHE A 381 8.88 -14.06 -11.95
N ILE A 382 9.05 -14.29 -10.64
CA ILE A 382 8.10 -15.10 -9.85
C ILE A 382 6.70 -14.47 -9.84
N VAL A 383 6.61 -13.12 -9.72
CA VAL A 383 5.34 -12.37 -9.84
C VAL A 383 4.73 -12.56 -11.23
N ALA A 384 5.52 -12.44 -12.30
CA ALA A 384 5.04 -12.65 -13.67
C ALA A 384 4.52 -14.08 -13.89
N LEU A 385 5.19 -15.10 -13.36
CA LEU A 385 4.73 -16.49 -13.43
C LEU A 385 3.42 -16.71 -12.65
N LEU A 386 3.29 -16.16 -11.44
CA LEU A 386 2.05 -16.27 -10.65
C LEU A 386 0.87 -15.55 -11.31
N ASN A 387 1.12 -14.40 -11.96
CA ASN A 387 0.14 -13.73 -12.80
C ASN A 387 -0.23 -14.57 -14.03
N ASP A 388 0.77 -14.95 -14.84
CA ASP A 388 0.54 -15.51 -16.17
C ASP A 388 -0.03 -16.93 -16.12
N LEU A 389 0.44 -17.76 -15.17
CA LEU A 389 -0.01 -19.15 -15.05
C LEU A 389 -1.31 -19.29 -14.27
N PHE A 390 -1.52 -18.43 -13.26
CA PHE A 390 -2.53 -18.66 -12.22
C PHE A 390 -3.45 -17.45 -11.95
N GLY A 391 -3.22 -16.28 -12.57
CA GLY A 391 -3.98 -15.06 -12.30
C GLY A 391 -3.74 -14.43 -10.92
N ILE A 392 -2.75 -14.93 -10.17
CA ILE A 392 -2.47 -14.53 -8.79
C ILE A 392 -1.68 -13.22 -8.78
N GLN A 393 -2.31 -12.17 -8.25
CA GLN A 393 -1.75 -10.82 -8.19
C GLN A 393 -1.01 -10.63 -6.86
N ILE A 394 0.32 -10.75 -6.89
CA ILE A 394 1.22 -10.45 -5.77
C ILE A 394 2.17 -9.31 -6.15
N ARG A 395 2.97 -8.83 -5.20
CA ARG A 395 3.96 -7.76 -5.46
C ARG A 395 5.40 -8.25 -5.36
N GLY A 396 6.24 -7.72 -6.25
CA GLY A 396 7.69 -7.85 -6.22
C GLY A 396 8.38 -6.55 -5.77
N GLY A 397 9.58 -6.68 -5.21
CA GLY A 397 10.50 -5.57 -4.96
C GLY A 397 10.72 -5.25 -3.48
N CYS A 398 11.39 -4.13 -3.20
CA CYS A 398 11.77 -3.73 -1.83
C CYS A 398 10.63 -3.14 -0.98
N SER A 399 9.39 -3.15 -1.47
CA SER A 399 8.17 -2.74 -0.74
C SER A 399 8.25 -1.40 0.02
N CYS A 400 9.04 -0.43 -0.46
CA CYS A 400 9.28 0.85 0.21
C CYS A 400 9.82 0.70 1.65
N ALA A 401 10.62 -0.32 1.91
CA ALA A 401 11.33 -0.58 3.16
C ALA A 401 12.80 -0.90 2.86
N GLY A 402 13.47 0.02 2.16
CA GLY A 402 14.82 -0.15 1.60
C GLY A 402 15.87 -0.57 2.63
N PRO A 403 16.02 0.15 3.77
CA PRO A 403 16.97 -0.21 4.82
C PRO A 403 16.71 -1.59 5.42
N TYR A 404 15.47 -1.90 5.81
CA TYR A 404 15.12 -3.24 6.32
C TYR A 404 15.35 -4.34 5.28
N GLY A 405 15.19 -4.02 3.99
CA GLY A 405 15.55 -4.90 2.89
C GLY A 405 17.05 -5.18 2.76
N HIS A 406 17.93 -4.28 3.23
CA HIS A 406 19.37 -4.55 3.30
C HIS A 406 19.67 -5.56 4.41
N ASP A 407 19.06 -5.39 5.59
CA ASP A 407 19.20 -6.32 6.72
C ASP A 407 18.68 -7.73 6.36
N LEU A 408 17.48 -7.81 5.78
CA LEU A 408 16.85 -9.07 5.39
C LEU A 408 17.59 -9.84 4.28
N LEU A 409 18.30 -9.13 3.39
CA LEU A 409 19.01 -9.72 2.25
C LEU A 409 20.54 -9.66 2.40
N ASN A 410 21.05 -9.30 3.58
CA ASN A 410 22.47 -9.16 3.91
C ASN A 410 23.26 -8.24 2.95
N VAL A 411 22.61 -7.17 2.46
CA VAL A 411 23.24 -6.21 1.54
C VAL A 411 24.13 -5.25 2.33
N ASN A 412 25.44 -5.52 2.30
CA ASN A 412 26.43 -4.67 2.96
C ASN A 412 26.58 -3.28 2.27
N LYS A 413 27.32 -2.39 2.92
CA LYS A 413 27.55 -1.01 2.48
C LYS A 413 28.14 -0.90 1.06
N ASP A 414 29.11 -1.74 0.72
CA ASP A 414 29.82 -1.65 -0.57
C ASP A 414 28.94 -2.15 -1.71
N THR A 415 28.22 -3.27 -1.48
CA THR A 415 27.16 -3.73 -2.40
C THR A 415 26.06 -2.67 -2.56
N SER A 416 25.63 -2.02 -1.47
CA SER A 416 24.62 -0.94 -1.52
C SER A 416 25.08 0.23 -2.40
N TYR A 417 26.34 0.67 -2.29
CA TYR A 417 26.89 1.72 -3.15
C TYR A 417 26.96 1.29 -4.62
N ALA A 418 27.43 0.07 -4.90
CA ALA A 418 27.52 -0.41 -6.28
C ALA A 418 26.14 -0.49 -6.94
N LEU A 419 25.13 -1.01 -6.22
CA LEU A 419 23.72 -0.98 -6.65
C LEU A 419 23.21 0.46 -6.87
N TYR A 420 23.53 1.38 -5.95
CA TYR A 420 23.15 2.80 -6.07
C TYR A 420 23.72 3.45 -7.33
N TYR A 421 24.99 3.21 -7.67
CA TYR A 421 25.60 3.77 -8.88
C TYR A 421 24.96 3.21 -10.16
N VAL A 422 24.70 1.90 -10.24
CA VAL A 422 23.98 1.29 -11.37
C VAL A 422 22.59 1.94 -11.57
N VAL A 423 21.85 2.14 -10.48
CA VAL A 423 20.52 2.80 -10.51
C VAL A 423 20.64 4.28 -10.89
N ARG A 424 21.61 5.01 -10.34
CA ARG A 424 21.76 6.46 -10.54
C ARG A 424 22.26 6.80 -11.94
N ASP A 425 23.28 6.09 -12.42
CA ASP A 425 24.07 6.47 -13.59
C ASP A 425 23.60 5.76 -14.86
N HIS A 426 23.19 4.49 -14.77
CA HIS A 426 22.65 3.73 -15.91
C HIS A 426 21.11 3.67 -15.96
N LYS A 427 20.41 4.15 -14.92
CA LYS A 427 18.94 4.06 -14.77
C LYS A 427 18.38 2.63 -14.75
N GLN A 428 19.23 1.63 -14.54
CA GLN A 428 18.84 0.21 -14.56
C GLN A 428 18.28 -0.22 -13.20
N VAL A 429 17.04 0.17 -12.90
CA VAL A 429 16.41 -0.08 -11.59
C VAL A 429 16.13 -1.55 -11.30
N GLY A 430 16.16 -2.41 -12.33
CA GLY A 430 15.93 -3.86 -12.22
C GLY A 430 16.97 -4.60 -11.39
N ILE A 431 18.13 -3.98 -11.11
CA ILE A 431 19.15 -4.53 -10.20
C ILE A 431 18.75 -4.41 -8.72
N LYS A 432 17.72 -3.64 -8.37
CA LYS A 432 17.35 -3.40 -6.96
C LYS A 432 16.97 -4.72 -6.28
N PRO A 433 17.62 -5.10 -5.16
CA PRO A 433 17.26 -6.30 -4.41
C PRO A 433 15.83 -6.20 -3.86
N GLY A 434 15.17 -7.34 -3.73
CA GLY A 434 13.78 -7.40 -3.30
C GLY A 434 13.22 -8.81 -3.31
N TRP A 435 11.97 -8.94 -2.89
CA TRP A 435 11.29 -10.21 -2.60
C TRP A 435 9.91 -10.26 -3.26
N CYS A 436 9.30 -11.44 -3.25
CA CYS A 436 7.88 -11.61 -3.50
C CYS A 436 7.11 -11.40 -2.20
N ARG A 437 5.96 -10.72 -2.24
CA ARG A 437 5.10 -10.50 -1.07
C ARG A 437 3.67 -10.91 -1.35
N VAL A 438 3.16 -11.84 -0.54
CA VAL A 438 1.77 -12.28 -0.50
C VAL A 438 1.09 -11.68 0.73
N THR A 439 -0.15 -11.25 0.58
CA THR A 439 -1.05 -10.87 1.68
C THR A 439 -2.28 -11.75 1.65
N PHE A 440 -2.46 -12.58 2.68
CA PHE A 440 -3.72 -13.30 2.88
C PHE A 440 -4.72 -12.41 3.63
N LYS A 441 -6.01 -12.76 3.56
CA LYS A 441 -7.08 -12.07 4.30
C LYS A 441 -8.00 -13.07 4.98
N TYR A 442 -8.56 -12.68 6.12
CA TYR A 442 -9.56 -13.46 6.86
C TYR A 442 -10.72 -13.95 5.96
N PHE A 443 -11.15 -13.13 4.99
CA PHE A 443 -12.27 -13.41 4.10
C PHE A 443 -11.94 -14.28 2.88
N PHE A 444 -10.68 -14.72 2.69
CA PHE A 444 -10.40 -15.68 1.62
C PHE A 444 -11.06 -17.04 1.91
N SER A 445 -11.68 -17.63 0.88
CA SER A 445 -12.15 -19.00 0.94
C SER A 445 -10.97 -19.97 1.13
N ASP A 446 -11.21 -21.13 1.75
CA ASP A 446 -10.16 -22.12 1.94
C ASP A 446 -9.62 -22.69 0.62
N GLU A 447 -10.40 -22.59 -0.46
CA GLU A 447 -10.00 -22.98 -1.81
C GLU A 447 -9.00 -21.99 -2.41
N ILE A 448 -9.27 -20.69 -2.35
CA ILE A 448 -8.31 -19.64 -2.77
C ILE A 448 -7.03 -19.70 -1.94
N VAL A 449 -7.12 -19.97 -0.64
CA VAL A 449 -5.95 -20.19 0.22
C VAL A 449 -5.13 -21.39 -0.24
N LYS A 450 -5.77 -22.54 -0.52
CA LYS A 450 -5.08 -23.74 -1.07
C LYS A 450 -4.43 -23.43 -2.42
N TYR A 451 -5.14 -22.72 -3.30
CA TYR A 451 -4.69 -22.36 -4.64
C TYR A 451 -3.43 -21.49 -4.61
N ILE A 452 -3.43 -20.39 -3.83
CA ILE A 452 -2.27 -19.51 -3.67
C ILE A 452 -1.07 -20.27 -3.09
N ILE A 453 -1.27 -21.04 -2.01
CA ILE A 453 -0.18 -21.79 -1.36
C ILE A 453 0.46 -22.78 -2.34
N ARG A 454 -0.35 -23.56 -3.08
CA ARG A 454 0.13 -24.56 -4.04
C ARG A 454 0.80 -23.91 -5.26
N ALA A 455 0.24 -22.82 -5.79
CA ALA A 455 0.82 -22.09 -6.91
C ALA A 455 2.21 -21.54 -6.56
N VAL A 456 2.38 -20.96 -5.36
CA VAL A 456 3.69 -20.48 -4.88
C VAL A 456 4.70 -21.63 -4.78
N VAL A 457 4.33 -22.80 -4.24
CA VAL A 457 5.22 -23.98 -4.19
C VAL A 457 5.61 -24.46 -5.59
N LEU A 458 4.66 -24.56 -6.53
CA LEU A 458 4.94 -25.00 -7.90
C LEU A 458 5.86 -24.03 -8.65
N VAL A 459 5.62 -22.72 -8.53
CA VAL A 459 6.45 -21.68 -9.15
C VAL A 459 7.84 -21.63 -8.51
N ALA A 460 7.95 -21.77 -7.19
CA ALA A 460 9.24 -21.80 -6.51
C ALA A 460 10.09 -23.02 -6.94
N ARG A 461 9.47 -24.20 -7.01
CA ARG A 461 10.17 -25.46 -7.33
C ARG A 461 10.56 -25.59 -8.81
N TYR A 462 9.70 -25.11 -9.72
CA TYR A 462 9.82 -25.41 -11.16
C TYR A 462 9.81 -24.17 -12.07
N GLY A 463 9.46 -22.98 -11.57
CA GLY A 463 9.25 -21.77 -12.38
C GLY A 463 10.50 -21.28 -13.10
N TRP A 464 11.69 -21.51 -12.54
CA TRP A 464 12.98 -21.19 -13.15
C TRP A 464 13.11 -21.80 -14.58
N ALA A 465 12.51 -22.95 -14.84
CA ALA A 465 12.58 -23.62 -16.15
C ALA A 465 11.75 -22.94 -17.25
N LEU A 466 10.81 -22.04 -16.88
CA LEU A 466 10.06 -21.22 -17.84
C LEU A 466 10.78 -19.92 -18.22
N MET A 467 11.93 -19.61 -17.60
CA MET A 467 12.68 -18.38 -17.85
C MET A 467 13.04 -18.14 -19.33
N PRO A 468 13.33 -19.15 -20.17
CA PRO A 468 13.51 -18.97 -21.62
C PRO A 468 12.28 -18.43 -22.38
N LEU A 469 11.08 -18.47 -21.81
CA LEU A 469 9.86 -17.91 -22.40
C LEU A 469 9.68 -16.40 -22.11
N TYR A 470 10.57 -15.82 -21.31
CA TYR A 470 10.48 -14.43 -20.87
C TYR A 470 11.69 -13.61 -21.35
N THR A 471 11.52 -12.30 -21.28
CA THR A 471 12.52 -11.28 -21.52
C THR A 471 12.58 -10.35 -20.31
N PHE A 472 13.77 -9.97 -19.89
CA PHE A 472 14.03 -9.05 -18.79
C PHE A 472 14.42 -7.66 -19.32
N THR A 473 13.87 -6.61 -18.71
CA THR A 473 14.14 -5.21 -19.02
C THR A 473 14.87 -4.55 -17.84
N PRO A 474 16.20 -4.33 -17.91
CA PRO A 474 16.97 -3.78 -16.79
C PRO A 474 16.51 -2.40 -16.29
N GLU A 475 15.93 -1.58 -17.16
CA GLU A 475 15.56 -0.18 -16.91
C GLU A 475 14.40 -0.05 -15.90
N ASN A 476 13.50 -1.04 -15.87
CA ASN A 476 12.31 -1.07 -15.01
C ASN A 476 12.19 -2.36 -14.17
N GLY A 477 13.04 -3.37 -14.42
CA GLY A 477 13.03 -4.66 -13.74
C GLY A 477 11.88 -5.57 -14.12
N LEU A 478 11.15 -5.30 -15.21
CA LEU A 478 10.02 -6.11 -15.64
C LEU A 478 10.49 -7.40 -16.32
N TRP A 479 9.72 -8.46 -16.08
CA TRP A 479 9.81 -9.72 -16.81
C TRP A 479 8.54 -9.89 -17.63
N THR A 480 8.69 -9.97 -18.95
CA THR A 480 7.57 -10.07 -19.88
C THR A 480 7.67 -11.36 -20.69
N ASN A 481 6.59 -12.12 -20.76
CA ASN A 481 6.52 -13.31 -21.61
C ASN A 481 6.60 -12.90 -23.09
N ARG A 482 7.38 -13.63 -23.88
CA ARG A 482 7.61 -13.38 -25.31
C ARG A 482 6.35 -13.48 -26.18
N ARG A 483 5.26 -14.04 -25.65
CA ARG A 483 3.94 -14.14 -26.29
C ARG A 483 2.87 -13.25 -25.64
N LYS A 484 3.26 -12.26 -24.82
CA LYS A 484 2.30 -11.36 -24.18
C LYS A 484 1.52 -10.57 -25.25
N PRO A 485 0.18 -10.52 -25.19
CA PRO A 485 -0.62 -9.70 -26.11
C PRO A 485 -0.25 -8.22 -26.02
N GLU A 486 -0.11 -7.54 -27.16
CA GLU A 486 0.34 -6.13 -27.24
C GLU A 486 -0.54 -5.18 -26.42
N LYS A 487 -1.87 -5.40 -26.42
CA LYS A 487 -2.83 -4.63 -25.63
C LYS A 487 -3.35 -5.44 -24.43
N SER A 488 -2.55 -5.58 -23.36
CA SER A 488 -3.04 -6.22 -22.11
C SER A 488 -3.81 -5.30 -21.16
N ALA A 489 -3.82 -3.98 -21.42
CA ALA A 489 -4.51 -2.96 -20.61
C ALA A 489 -5.42 -2.09 -21.50
N LEU A 490 -6.26 -1.28 -20.85
CA LEU A 490 -7.09 -0.24 -21.47
C LEU A 490 -6.44 1.14 -21.28
N SER A 491 -6.57 2.03 -22.27
CA SER A 491 -6.25 3.46 -22.10
C SER A 491 -7.51 4.28 -21.80
N LEU A 492 -7.35 5.46 -21.20
CA LEU A 492 -8.41 6.48 -21.16
C LEU A 492 -8.70 7.04 -22.56
N ASP A 493 -7.75 6.96 -23.50
CA ASP A 493 -7.96 7.34 -24.91
C ASP A 493 -8.85 6.33 -25.67
N GLU A 494 -9.15 5.17 -25.07
CA GLU A 494 -10.11 4.19 -25.61
C GLU A 494 -11.55 4.44 -25.08
N LEU A 495 -11.80 5.58 -24.42
CA LEU A 495 -13.14 6.04 -24.04
C LEU A 495 -13.66 7.07 -25.05
N GLU A 496 -14.82 6.79 -25.64
CA GLU A 496 -15.45 7.62 -26.68
C GLU A 496 -16.82 8.13 -26.22
N TYR A 497 -17.07 9.43 -26.38
CA TYR A 497 -18.42 9.99 -26.24
C TYR A 497 -19.11 9.94 -27.60
N GLY A 498 -20.08 9.04 -27.76
CA GLY A 498 -20.86 8.92 -28.98
C GLY A 498 -21.68 10.19 -29.27
N SER A 499 -22.03 10.39 -30.54
CA SER A 499 -22.94 11.47 -30.97
C SER A 499 -24.37 11.34 -30.41
N ASP A 500 -24.69 10.19 -29.84
CA ASP A 500 -25.89 9.89 -29.04
C ASP A 500 -25.76 10.28 -27.55
N GLY A 501 -24.62 10.85 -27.14
CA GLY A 501 -24.33 11.22 -25.75
C GLY A 501 -23.92 10.04 -24.86
N VAL A 502 -23.73 8.84 -25.41
CA VAL A 502 -23.38 7.64 -24.65
C VAL A 502 -21.86 7.52 -24.55
N LEU A 503 -21.33 7.37 -23.34
CA LEU A 503 -19.93 6.99 -23.11
C LEU A 503 -19.72 5.51 -23.48
N ARG A 504 -18.73 5.24 -24.33
CA ARG A 504 -18.39 3.92 -24.89
C ARG A 504 -16.94 3.60 -24.59
N TRP A 505 -16.64 2.31 -24.40
CA TRP A 505 -15.29 1.80 -24.18
C TRP A 505 -15.23 0.32 -24.59
N PRO A 506 -14.06 -0.21 -24.98
CA PRO A 506 -13.92 -1.63 -25.27
C PRO A 506 -13.99 -2.44 -23.96
N SER A 507 -15.19 -2.89 -23.59
CA SER A 507 -15.39 -3.71 -22.39
C SER A 507 -14.67 -5.05 -22.53
N ARG A 508 -13.78 -5.33 -21.57
CA ARG A 508 -13.08 -6.61 -21.43
C ARG A 508 -13.50 -7.35 -20.16
N GLN A 509 -14.65 -6.97 -19.59
CA GLN A 509 -15.22 -7.64 -18.43
C GLN A 509 -15.73 -9.03 -18.82
N HIS A 510 -14.86 -10.02 -18.65
CA HIS A 510 -15.22 -11.41 -18.64
C HIS A 510 -15.10 -11.91 -17.20
N GLN A 511 -16.11 -12.63 -16.73
CA GLN A 511 -16.15 -13.24 -15.40
C GLN A 511 -16.03 -14.75 -15.53
N VAL A 512 -15.27 -15.38 -14.64
CA VAL A 512 -15.09 -16.83 -14.58
C VAL A 512 -15.45 -17.35 -13.18
N PRO A 513 -16.06 -18.54 -13.09
CA PRO A 513 -16.45 -19.13 -11.81
C PRO A 513 -15.22 -19.61 -11.03
N LEU A 514 -15.39 -19.92 -9.74
CA LEU A 514 -14.26 -20.23 -8.85
C LEU A 514 -13.53 -21.51 -9.26
N GLU A 515 -14.29 -22.50 -9.70
CA GLU A 515 -13.85 -23.86 -10.08
C GLU A 515 -12.81 -23.85 -11.21
N ALA A 516 -12.74 -22.78 -12.01
CA ALA A 516 -11.73 -22.59 -13.04
C ALA A 516 -10.29 -22.64 -12.50
N ILE A 517 -10.08 -22.29 -11.22
CA ILE A 517 -8.75 -22.38 -10.58
C ILE A 517 -8.21 -23.82 -10.51
N HIS A 518 -9.09 -24.84 -10.51
CA HIS A 518 -8.68 -26.23 -10.59
C HIS A 518 -8.06 -26.58 -11.95
N GLU A 519 -8.56 -25.98 -13.03
CA GLU A 519 -8.01 -26.17 -14.37
C GLU A 519 -6.66 -25.44 -14.51
N TYR A 520 -6.60 -24.17 -14.12
CA TYR A 520 -5.34 -23.40 -14.13
C TYR A 520 -4.24 -24.11 -13.32
N MET A 521 -4.61 -24.74 -12.19
CA MET A 521 -3.68 -25.55 -11.39
C MET A 521 -3.15 -26.77 -12.15
N ARG A 522 -4.00 -27.50 -12.88
CA ARG A 522 -3.58 -28.65 -13.71
C ARG A 522 -2.72 -28.21 -14.89
N GLU A 523 -3.14 -27.18 -15.62
CA GLU A 523 -2.41 -26.62 -16.77
C GLU A 523 -1.03 -26.10 -16.37
N GLY A 524 -0.97 -25.28 -15.31
CA GLY A 524 0.27 -24.71 -14.80
C GLY A 524 1.24 -25.77 -14.33
N GLU A 525 0.76 -26.79 -13.60
CA GLU A 525 1.61 -27.91 -13.18
C GLU A 525 2.13 -28.74 -14.37
N ALA A 526 1.29 -29.04 -15.36
CA ALA A 526 1.71 -29.77 -16.56
C ALA A 526 2.75 -28.98 -17.38
N LEU A 527 2.55 -27.67 -17.54
CA LEU A 527 3.46 -26.78 -18.23
C LEU A 527 4.82 -26.66 -17.51
N LEU A 528 4.81 -26.48 -16.18
CA LEU A 528 6.02 -26.42 -15.36
C LEU A 528 6.81 -27.73 -15.42
N ARG A 529 6.15 -28.89 -15.30
CA ARG A 529 6.80 -30.21 -15.41
C ARG A 529 7.43 -30.42 -16.79
N ARG A 530 6.75 -30.01 -17.87
CA ARG A 530 7.28 -30.06 -19.24
C ARG A 530 8.47 -29.11 -19.45
N ALA A 531 8.50 -27.96 -18.78
CA ALA A 531 9.63 -27.05 -18.84
C ALA A 531 10.90 -27.68 -18.25
N VAL A 532 10.79 -28.33 -17.09
CA VAL A 532 11.90 -29.01 -16.40
C VAL A 532 12.44 -30.22 -17.19
N SER A 533 11.63 -30.83 -18.06
CA SER A 533 12.09 -31.86 -19.01
C SER A 533 12.76 -31.30 -20.28
N GLY A 534 13.19 -30.04 -20.28
CA GLY A 534 13.99 -29.44 -21.37
C GLY A 534 13.19 -29.00 -22.60
N ALA A 535 11.87 -28.85 -22.51
CA ALA A 535 11.03 -28.55 -23.68
C ALA A 535 11.20 -27.13 -24.28
N TYR A 536 11.96 -26.24 -23.62
CA TYR A 536 12.13 -24.84 -24.02
C TYR A 536 13.62 -24.50 -24.20
N PRO A 537 14.14 -24.53 -25.44
CA PRO A 537 15.56 -24.27 -25.70
C PRO A 537 15.89 -22.79 -25.47
N VAL A 538 17.07 -22.55 -24.87
CA VAL A 538 17.62 -21.20 -24.71
C VAL A 538 18.02 -20.65 -26.08
N ARG A 539 17.34 -19.60 -26.54
CA ARG A 539 17.80 -18.83 -27.70
C ARG A 539 18.96 -17.91 -27.27
N ARG A 540 19.95 -17.72 -28.14
CA ARG A 540 21.01 -16.74 -27.90
C ARG A 540 20.40 -15.34 -28.02
N ASP A 541 20.82 -14.50 -27.08
CA ASP A 541 20.53 -13.06 -26.97
C ASP A 541 19.09 -12.71 -26.52
N GLU A 542 18.76 -11.41 -26.49
CA GLU A 542 17.48 -10.84 -25.99
C GLU A 542 17.32 -10.73 -24.46
N CYS A 543 18.35 -10.25 -23.77
CA CYS A 543 18.15 -9.32 -22.65
C CYS A 543 18.35 -7.89 -23.17
N GLY A 544 17.73 -6.88 -22.53
CA GLY A 544 18.09 -5.49 -22.78
C GLY A 544 19.58 -5.23 -22.53
N SER A 545 20.12 -4.13 -23.08
CA SER A 545 21.56 -3.80 -22.96
C SER A 545 21.97 -3.64 -21.50
N ILE A 546 22.63 -4.64 -20.91
CA ILE A 546 23.10 -4.61 -19.52
C ILE A 546 24.41 -3.82 -19.45
N ALA A 547 24.50 -2.85 -18.54
CA ALA A 547 25.75 -2.15 -18.27
C ALA A 547 26.77 -3.07 -17.57
N THR A 548 28.07 -2.90 -17.84
CA THR A 548 29.14 -3.73 -17.23
C THR A 548 29.09 -3.72 -15.70
N ASP A 549 28.73 -2.59 -15.08
CA ASP A 549 28.62 -2.48 -13.62
C ASP A 549 27.35 -3.13 -13.06
N PHE A 550 26.31 -3.35 -13.88
CA PHE A 550 25.14 -4.16 -13.51
C PHE A 550 25.51 -5.65 -13.44
N ASP A 551 26.24 -6.15 -14.46
CA ASP A 551 26.67 -7.56 -14.52
C ASP A 551 27.59 -7.92 -13.33
N ARG A 552 28.47 -7.00 -12.93
CA ARG A 552 29.35 -7.13 -11.75
C ARG A 552 28.62 -7.29 -10.40
N VAL A 553 27.37 -6.86 -10.30
CA VAL A 553 26.56 -6.92 -9.07
C VAL A 553 25.30 -7.76 -9.23
N LEU A 554 25.24 -8.57 -10.30
CA LEU A 554 24.13 -9.46 -10.59
C LEU A 554 23.98 -10.53 -9.49
N TRP A 555 22.83 -10.52 -8.82
CA TRP A 555 22.48 -11.43 -7.71
C TRP A 555 21.42 -12.48 -8.08
N PHE A 556 21.07 -12.59 -9.36
CA PHE A 556 20.01 -13.47 -9.86
C PHE A 556 20.32 -14.07 -11.23
N ASP A 557 19.74 -15.22 -11.54
CA ASP A 557 19.89 -15.85 -12.86
C ASP A 557 19.14 -15.07 -13.95
N LEU A 558 19.84 -14.78 -15.06
CA LEU A 558 19.24 -14.39 -16.35
C LEU A 558 18.91 -15.64 -17.19
N PRO A 559 18.08 -15.55 -18.25
CA PRO A 559 17.64 -16.71 -19.04
C PRO A 559 18.77 -17.61 -19.59
N LYS A 560 19.96 -17.04 -19.85
CA LYS A 560 21.14 -17.78 -20.32
C LYS A 560 21.87 -18.58 -19.22
N GLN A 561 21.72 -18.17 -17.95
CA GLN A 561 22.41 -18.76 -16.80
C GLN A 561 21.57 -19.86 -16.15
N SER A 562 20.25 -19.67 -16.06
CA SER A 562 19.32 -20.56 -15.35
C SER A 562 19.35 -22.02 -15.82
N VAL A 563 19.60 -22.28 -17.12
CA VAL A 563 19.66 -23.65 -17.66
C VAL A 563 21.00 -24.34 -17.37
N LYS A 564 22.12 -23.62 -17.38
CA LYS A 564 23.45 -24.20 -17.10
C LYS A 564 23.51 -24.79 -15.68
N GLY A 565 23.03 -24.04 -14.69
CA GLY A 565 23.03 -24.49 -13.30
C GLY A 565 22.20 -25.75 -13.06
N TYR A 566 21.13 -25.96 -13.84
CA TYR A 566 20.34 -27.19 -13.77
C TYR A 566 21.06 -28.39 -14.38
N ASP A 567 21.69 -28.25 -15.54
CA ASP A 567 22.46 -29.34 -16.16
C ASP A 567 23.67 -29.73 -15.29
N GLU A 568 24.33 -28.76 -14.66
CA GLU A 568 25.39 -28.97 -13.68
C GLU A 568 24.88 -29.64 -12.39
N GLU A 569 23.71 -29.27 -11.87
CA GLU A 569 23.10 -29.94 -10.71
C GLU A 569 22.70 -31.39 -11.06
N GLN A 570 22.11 -31.62 -12.23
CA GLN A 570 21.77 -32.96 -12.73
C GLN A 570 23.02 -33.82 -12.92
N ALA A 571 24.11 -33.26 -13.47
CA ALA A 571 25.40 -33.94 -13.55
C ALA A 571 25.98 -34.28 -12.17
N ARG A 572 25.93 -33.34 -11.21
CA ARG A 572 26.38 -33.56 -9.83
C ARG A 572 25.54 -34.63 -9.13
N ARG A 573 24.21 -34.64 -9.30
CA ARG A 573 23.31 -35.68 -8.76
C ARG A 573 23.57 -37.06 -9.39
N ARG A 574 23.98 -37.12 -10.66
CA ARG A 574 24.40 -38.37 -11.34
C ARG A 574 25.81 -38.83 -10.94
N GLY A 575 26.67 -37.91 -10.51
CA GLY A 575 28.05 -38.20 -10.08
C GLY A 575 28.19 -38.72 -8.64
N VAL A 576 27.20 -38.51 -7.77
CA VAL A 576 27.22 -38.95 -6.37
C VAL A 576 26.47 -40.28 -6.20
N GLY A 577 27.11 -41.37 -6.63
CA GLY A 577 26.87 -42.73 -6.12
C GLY A 577 25.84 -43.62 -6.83
N GLY A 578 26.34 -44.57 -7.63
CA GLY A 578 25.75 -45.91 -7.75
C GLY A 578 24.66 -46.16 -8.81
N GLY A 579 25.06 -46.89 -9.87
CA GLY A 579 24.22 -47.81 -10.66
C GLY A 579 22.75 -47.46 -10.92
N TRP A 580 22.47 -46.78 -12.04
CA TRP A 580 21.11 -46.55 -12.53
C TRP A 580 20.50 -47.84 -13.13
N VAL A 581 19.97 -48.72 -12.28
CA VAL A 581 19.06 -49.80 -12.71
C VAL A 581 17.65 -49.22 -12.74
N GLY A 582 16.97 -49.31 -13.89
CA GLY A 582 15.71 -48.64 -14.14
C GLY A 582 14.55 -49.07 -13.24
N GLY A 583 14.38 -48.39 -12.11
CA GLY A 583 13.20 -48.47 -11.26
C GLY A 583 12.19 -47.38 -11.61
N ARG A 584 10.95 -47.77 -11.97
CA ARG A 584 9.84 -46.80 -12.04
C ARG A 584 9.52 -46.31 -10.63
N GLU A 585 9.92 -45.09 -10.28
CA GLU A 585 9.34 -44.41 -9.12
C GLU A 585 7.83 -44.29 -9.35
N ARG A 586 7.06 -45.02 -8.52
CA ARG A 586 5.60 -44.93 -8.56
C ARG A 586 5.19 -43.61 -7.94
N PHE A 587 4.63 -42.73 -8.76
CA PHE A 587 3.89 -41.57 -8.30
C PHE A 587 2.88 -41.99 -7.21
N PRO A 588 2.83 -41.32 -6.05
CA PRO A 588 1.69 -41.47 -5.16
C PRO A 588 0.48 -40.83 -5.83
N HIS A 589 -0.40 -41.66 -6.38
CA HIS A 589 -1.77 -41.25 -6.73
C HIS A 589 -2.54 -40.99 -5.43
N GLY A 590 -2.38 -39.78 -4.89
CA GLY A 590 -3.10 -39.33 -3.71
C GLY A 590 -4.61 -39.20 -3.97
N ARG A 591 -5.36 -40.29 -3.75
CA ARG A 591 -6.71 -40.21 -3.19
C ARG A 591 -6.60 -40.14 -1.67
N ASP A 592 -6.04 -39.05 -1.15
CA ASP A 592 -5.98 -38.81 0.29
C ASP A 592 -7.31 -38.23 0.79
N ASN A 593 -8.29 -39.13 1.00
CA ASN A 593 -9.43 -38.89 1.89
C ASN A 593 -8.99 -39.08 3.35
N SER A 594 -7.89 -38.44 3.74
CA SER A 594 -7.25 -38.49 5.06
C SER A 594 -7.13 -37.10 5.70
N TRP A 595 -8.06 -36.21 5.33
CA TRP A 595 -8.26 -34.87 5.91
C TRP A 595 -9.53 -34.81 6.77
N ASP A 596 -9.80 -35.85 7.55
CA ASP A 596 -10.84 -35.80 8.58
C ASP A 596 -10.51 -36.70 9.79
N SER A 597 -11.00 -36.29 10.97
CA SER A 597 -10.90 -36.95 12.29
C SER A 597 -9.51 -37.13 12.93
N SER A 598 -9.17 -36.27 13.91
CA SER A 598 -8.27 -36.63 15.02
C SER A 598 -8.50 -35.82 16.31
N SER A 599 -9.74 -35.75 16.79
CA SER A 599 -10.09 -35.26 18.14
C SER A 599 -10.65 -36.38 19.01
N LYS A 600 -9.78 -37.28 19.49
CA LYS A 600 -10.13 -38.23 20.57
C LYS A 600 -9.81 -37.60 21.92
N ALA A 601 -10.84 -37.07 22.58
CA ALA A 601 -10.84 -36.81 24.01
C ALA A 601 -11.74 -37.84 24.71
N SER A 602 -11.28 -38.39 25.84
CA SER A 602 -12.00 -39.42 26.60
C SER A 602 -13.26 -38.86 27.29
N PRO A 603 -14.32 -39.67 27.48
CA PRO A 603 -15.59 -39.19 28.03
C PRO A 603 -15.58 -39.16 29.57
N VAL A 604 -16.26 -38.16 30.13
CA VAL A 604 -16.80 -38.16 31.49
C VAL A 604 -18.33 -38.30 31.40
N SER A 605 -18.93 -38.95 32.40
CA SER A 605 -20.23 -39.60 32.27
C SER A 605 -21.47 -38.71 32.46
N SER A 606 -22.58 -39.22 31.91
CA SER A 606 -23.92 -39.23 32.52
C SER A 606 -24.61 -37.90 32.90
N THR A 607 -25.68 -37.57 32.15
CA THR A 607 -27.05 -37.72 32.69
C THR A 607 -28.07 -37.95 31.57
N LYS A 608 -29.13 -38.74 31.84
CA LYS A 608 -30.23 -39.06 30.91
C LYS A 608 -31.48 -38.23 31.22
N THR A 609 -32.15 -37.71 30.18
CA THR A 609 -33.63 -37.67 29.99
C THR A 609 -33.86 -37.38 28.49
N LEU A 610 -34.44 -38.22 27.61
CA LEU A 610 -35.72 -38.94 27.51
C LEU A 610 -36.97 -38.09 27.20
N TYR A 611 -37.80 -38.65 26.30
CA TYR A 611 -39.01 -38.18 25.57
C TYR A 611 -38.73 -37.50 24.21
N GLU A 612 -38.92 -38.10 23.02
CA GLU A 612 -39.99 -38.92 22.37
C GLU A 612 -41.07 -38.12 21.61
N ILE A 613 -41.17 -38.39 20.28
CA ILE A 613 -42.42 -38.66 19.49
C ILE A 613 -43.44 -37.51 19.33
N ASN A 614 -44.06 -37.16 18.17
CA ASN A 614 -44.05 -37.65 16.76
C ASN A 614 -44.46 -36.50 15.79
N PRO A 615 -44.46 -36.69 14.44
CA PRO A 615 -44.89 -35.69 13.45
C PRO A 615 -46.31 -35.92 12.88
N SER A 616 -46.85 -34.89 12.20
CA SER A 616 -47.96 -34.95 11.22
C SER A 616 -47.96 -33.61 10.44
N GLU A 617 -47.72 -33.52 9.13
CA GLU A 617 -48.50 -33.99 7.96
C GLU A 617 -49.58 -33.02 7.44
N HIS A 618 -49.80 -33.10 6.12
CA HIS A 618 -50.84 -32.44 5.28
C HIS A 618 -50.71 -30.93 4.95
N SER A 619 -51.17 -30.43 3.78
CA SER A 619 -51.09 -30.89 2.36
C SER A 619 -51.92 -29.93 1.48
N HIS A 620 -51.47 -29.62 0.26
CA HIS A 620 -52.29 -29.06 -0.85
C HIS A 620 -52.97 -27.67 -0.59
N SER A 621 -53.48 -26.88 -1.55
CA SER A 621 -53.28 -26.77 -3.01
C SER A 621 -53.86 -25.43 -3.52
N SER A 622 -53.16 -24.76 -4.43
CA SER A 622 -53.61 -24.03 -5.64
C SER A 622 -54.85 -23.08 -5.69
N HIS A 623 -54.78 -22.16 -6.68
CA HIS A 623 -55.85 -21.37 -7.33
C HIS A 623 -56.24 -19.95 -6.82
N SER A 624 -55.68 -18.96 -7.52
CA SER A 624 -56.33 -17.83 -8.21
C SER A 624 -57.68 -17.26 -7.72
N HIS A 625 -57.78 -15.92 -7.62
CA HIS A 625 -58.76 -15.13 -8.38
C HIS A 625 -58.35 -13.65 -8.50
N SER A 626 -58.91 -12.98 -9.51
CA SER A 626 -58.61 -11.61 -9.95
C SER A 626 -59.79 -10.66 -9.76
N HIS A 627 -59.56 -9.34 -9.67
CA HIS A 627 -60.59 -8.36 -10.00
C HIS A 627 -60.03 -7.07 -10.64
N HIS A 628 -60.86 -6.48 -11.49
CA HIS A 628 -60.61 -5.31 -12.35
C HIS A 628 -60.77 -3.97 -11.61
N ALA A 629 -60.17 -2.89 -12.14
CA ALA A 629 -60.92 -1.85 -12.89
C ALA A 629 -60.07 -0.60 -13.26
N SER A 630 -60.43 0.04 -14.39
CA SER A 630 -59.97 1.33 -14.93
C SER A 630 -60.90 1.69 -16.12
N PRO A 631 -60.76 2.83 -16.82
CA PRO A 631 -60.87 4.23 -16.40
C PRO A 631 -61.86 5.03 -17.32
N THR A 632 -62.00 6.37 -17.17
CA THR A 632 -62.46 7.41 -18.16
C THR A 632 -62.92 8.69 -17.42
N ARG A 633 -63.02 9.92 -17.95
CA ARG A 633 -62.54 10.67 -19.16
C ARG A 633 -62.69 12.19 -18.87
N GLY A 634 -62.04 13.09 -19.60
CA GLY A 634 -62.42 14.52 -19.64
C GLY A 634 -61.43 15.44 -20.36
N THR A 635 -61.90 16.22 -21.36
CA THR A 635 -61.08 17.12 -22.22
C THR A 635 -61.87 18.35 -22.66
N MET A 636 -61.28 19.56 -22.64
CA MET A 636 -61.68 20.70 -23.50
C MET A 636 -60.60 21.81 -23.54
N ALA A 637 -60.73 22.83 -24.40
CA ALA A 637 -59.59 23.62 -24.94
C ALA A 637 -59.80 25.15 -25.12
N LEU A 638 -58.67 25.89 -25.14
CA LEU A 638 -58.32 27.18 -25.83
C LEU A 638 -59.21 28.45 -25.74
N PRO A 639 -58.59 29.66 -25.78
CA PRO A 639 -58.63 30.49 -27.03
C PRO A 639 -57.35 31.34 -27.35
N LYS A 640 -57.46 32.25 -28.34
CA LYS A 640 -56.43 33.05 -29.09
C LYS A 640 -56.70 34.58 -29.00
N ALA A 641 -55.87 35.56 -29.40
CA ALA A 641 -54.41 35.77 -29.65
C ALA A 641 -54.15 37.27 -30.07
N PHE A 642 -52.93 37.61 -30.57
CA PHE A 642 -52.48 38.87 -31.26
C PHE A 642 -52.08 40.12 -30.43
N PRO A 643 -51.21 41.03 -30.93
CA PRO A 643 -49.89 40.87 -31.62
C PRO A 643 -48.71 41.69 -30.98
N GLY A 644 -47.47 41.60 -31.53
CA GLY A 644 -46.20 42.20 -31.02
C GLY A 644 -45.92 43.68 -31.43
N PRO A 645 -44.65 44.18 -31.63
CA PRO A 645 -43.37 43.47 -31.89
C PRO A 645 -42.04 44.06 -31.26
N HIS A 646 -40.88 43.44 -31.62
CA HIS A 646 -39.45 43.88 -31.48
C HIS A 646 -38.83 43.96 -30.06
N SER A 647 -37.60 43.49 -29.75
CA SER A 647 -36.31 43.59 -30.48
C SER A 647 -35.23 42.61 -29.92
N HIS A 648 -34.05 42.55 -30.53
CA HIS A 648 -32.97 41.57 -30.25
C HIS A 648 -31.99 41.96 -29.12
N SER A 649 -31.45 40.98 -28.39
CA SER A 649 -29.99 40.79 -28.20
C SER A 649 -29.65 39.54 -27.38
N THR A 650 -28.62 38.80 -27.80
CA THR A 650 -28.02 37.65 -27.09
C THR A 650 -26.50 37.83 -27.04
N PRO A 651 -25.84 37.70 -25.87
CA PRO A 651 -24.39 37.61 -25.79
C PRO A 651 -23.91 36.15 -25.77
N HIS A 652 -23.01 35.80 -26.68
CA HIS A 652 -22.23 34.55 -26.59
C HIS A 652 -21.13 34.69 -25.54
N TYR A 653 -20.95 33.67 -24.69
CA TYR A 653 -19.73 33.50 -23.90
C TYR A 653 -18.65 32.84 -24.76
N MET A 654 -17.49 33.49 -24.91
CA MET A 654 -16.27 32.87 -25.42
C MET A 654 -15.33 32.50 -24.27
N THR A 655 -14.76 31.29 -24.37
CA THR A 655 -13.67 30.80 -23.54
C THR A 655 -12.34 31.44 -23.95
N HIS A 656 -11.51 31.87 -22.98
CA HIS A 656 -10.16 32.35 -23.27
C HIS A 656 -9.09 31.36 -22.79
N SER A 657 -8.30 30.86 -23.74
CA SER A 657 -7.02 30.19 -23.54
C SER A 657 -5.85 31.15 -23.81
N GLN A 658 -4.76 30.97 -23.06
CA GLN A 658 -3.37 31.31 -23.39
C GLN A 658 -3.06 32.56 -24.25
N VAL A 659 -2.40 33.55 -23.63
CA VAL A 659 -1.34 34.32 -24.32
C VAL A 659 -0.16 34.50 -23.37
N SER A 660 1.05 34.22 -23.86
CA SER A 660 2.31 34.67 -23.28
C SER A 660 3.11 35.38 -24.38
N ALA A 661 3.54 36.62 -24.14
CA ALA A 661 4.82 37.18 -24.65
C ALA A 661 4.98 38.67 -24.29
N GLN A 662 6.17 39.00 -23.78
CA GLN A 662 6.98 40.20 -24.08
C GLN A 662 6.31 41.60 -24.16
N VAL A 663 6.70 42.47 -23.22
CA VAL A 663 6.92 43.91 -23.50
C VAL A 663 8.26 44.34 -22.88
N HIS A 664 9.00 45.20 -23.59
CA HIS A 664 10.33 45.67 -23.22
C HIS A 664 10.34 46.79 -22.16
N THR A 665 11.47 46.85 -21.46
CA THR A 665 12.02 47.96 -20.65
C THR A 665 11.68 49.40 -21.08
N HIS A 666 11.37 50.26 -20.11
CA HIS A 666 12.12 51.53 -19.90
C HIS A 666 11.88 52.21 -18.53
N LEU A 667 12.98 52.77 -18.00
CA LEU A 667 13.13 53.85 -16.99
C LEU A 667 13.03 53.55 -15.47
N LEU A 668 13.89 54.26 -14.74
CA LEU A 668 14.29 54.14 -13.31
C LEU A 668 13.87 55.44 -12.56
N PRO A 669 14.34 55.73 -11.31
CA PRO A 669 13.97 55.07 -10.05
C PRO A 669 13.56 56.10 -8.95
N GLN A 670 12.98 55.66 -7.83
CA GLN A 670 12.93 56.50 -6.60
C GLN A 670 13.31 55.73 -5.32
N THR A 671 14.51 56.08 -4.83
CA THR A 671 14.92 56.21 -3.41
C THR A 671 14.47 55.19 -2.36
N LEU A 672 15.42 54.34 -1.92
CA LEU A 672 15.46 53.74 -0.58
C LEU A 672 16.51 54.44 0.30
N PRO A 673 16.31 54.56 1.62
CA PRO A 673 17.24 55.27 2.51
C PRO A 673 18.52 54.46 2.84
N LYS A 674 19.59 55.18 3.18
CA LYS A 674 20.95 54.67 3.38
C LYS A 674 21.15 53.97 4.74
N VAL A 675 21.96 52.91 4.74
CA VAL A 675 22.56 52.31 5.95
C VAL A 675 24.02 52.80 6.09
N PRO A 676 24.50 53.19 7.28
CA PRO A 676 25.88 53.65 7.48
C PRO A 676 26.90 52.50 7.54
N PRO A 677 28.20 52.76 7.25
CA PRO A 677 29.23 51.73 7.20
C PRO A 677 29.79 51.36 8.58
N ILE A 678 30.24 50.12 8.71
CA ILE A 678 31.06 49.62 9.84
C ILE A 678 32.53 49.63 9.39
N PRO A 679 33.49 50.10 10.21
CA PRO A 679 34.89 50.20 9.81
C PRO A 679 35.60 48.84 9.74
N ASP A 680 36.57 48.75 8.82
CA ASP A 680 37.47 47.63 8.60
C ASP A 680 38.67 47.75 9.54
N ASP A 681 39.02 46.66 10.24
CA ASP A 681 40.23 46.58 11.05
C ASP A 681 40.80 45.15 10.98
N SER A 682 42.00 45.01 10.41
CA SER A 682 42.63 43.71 10.19
C SER A 682 44.14 43.75 10.45
N PRO A 683 44.69 42.75 11.18
CA PRO A 683 46.11 42.43 11.14
C PRO A 683 46.41 40.97 10.78
N LYS A 684 46.90 40.79 9.53
CA LYS A 684 48.04 39.96 9.12
C LYS A 684 48.22 38.54 9.73
N GLN A 685 47.91 37.55 8.89
CA GLN A 685 48.75 36.40 8.48
C GLN A 685 49.72 35.71 9.48
N LYS A 686 49.59 34.38 9.58
CA LYS A 686 50.69 33.42 9.29
C LYS A 686 50.15 32.08 8.76
N ARG A 687 50.91 31.44 7.86
CA ARG A 687 50.54 30.20 7.13
C ARG A 687 51.18 28.95 7.75
N PHE A 688 50.54 27.78 7.60
CA PHE A 688 51.05 26.43 7.24
C PHE A 688 49.86 25.44 7.37
N GLY A 689 49.58 24.45 6.49
CA GLY A 689 50.03 24.15 5.13
C GLY A 689 49.51 22.77 4.65
N LEU A 690 49.20 22.63 3.34
CA LEU A 690 49.05 21.37 2.57
C LEU A 690 47.81 20.47 2.90
N PHE A 691 47.22 19.66 2.00
CA PHE A 691 47.49 19.30 0.59
C PHE A 691 46.15 19.04 -0.17
N ARG A 692 46.08 19.31 -1.48
CA ARG A 692 45.07 18.78 -2.43
C ARG A 692 45.77 18.40 -3.75
N PRO A 693 45.46 17.27 -4.40
CA PRO A 693 45.89 16.99 -5.77
C PRO A 693 44.99 17.70 -6.81
N ARG A 694 45.51 17.81 -8.04
CA ARG A 694 45.04 18.74 -9.08
C ARG A 694 44.12 18.10 -10.13
N SER A 695 43.24 18.91 -10.72
CA SER A 695 42.72 18.68 -12.08
C SER A 695 43.76 19.05 -13.14
N ARG A 696 43.64 18.51 -14.36
CA ARG A 696 44.44 18.90 -15.54
C ARG A 696 43.54 19.45 -16.65
N THR A 697 44.16 20.25 -17.51
CA THR A 697 43.54 21.28 -18.36
C THR A 697 43.17 20.85 -19.79
N ASN A 698 42.27 21.64 -20.36
CA ASN A 698 41.86 21.69 -21.76
C ASN A 698 43.00 21.67 -22.80
N LEU A 699 42.67 21.20 -24.00
CA LEU A 699 43.29 21.61 -25.28
C LEU A 699 42.20 22.01 -26.29
N ARG A 700 42.55 22.85 -27.26
CA ARG A 700 41.63 23.63 -28.11
C ARG A 700 41.14 22.92 -29.37
N ALA A 701 40.05 23.45 -29.92
CA ALA A 701 39.36 23.06 -31.14
C ALA A 701 40.15 23.23 -32.46
N ALA A 702 39.72 22.50 -33.50
CA ALA A 702 39.87 22.87 -34.91
C ALA A 702 38.70 22.35 -35.78
N ALA A 703 38.11 23.27 -36.54
CA ALA A 703 37.33 23.22 -37.78
C ALA A 703 36.65 21.93 -38.35
N ALA A 704 35.40 22.15 -38.80
CA ALA A 704 34.80 21.76 -40.09
C ALA A 704 34.57 20.27 -40.46
N ALA A 705 33.31 19.82 -40.33
CA ALA A 705 32.45 19.32 -41.41
C ALA A 705 30.99 19.29 -40.94
#